data_AF-A0A365NAS3-F1
#
_entry.id   AF-A0A365NAS3-F1
#
_cell.length_a   1.000
_cell.length_b   1.000
_cell.length_c   1.000
_cell.angle_alpha   90.00
_cell.angle_beta   90.00
_cell.angle_gamma   90.00
#
_symmetry.space_group_name_H-M   'P 1'
#
loop_
_entity.id
_entity.type
_entity.pdbx_description
1 polymer ?
#
loop_
_entity_poly.entity_id
_entity_poly.type
_entity_poly.pdbx_seq_one_letter_code
_entity_poly.pdbx_strand_id
1 'polypeptide(L)'
;MKFLNLAALASAVVAQSDLASILSSQSDLSTLAELLALVPDIAETLASASNITIFAPTNEAFASVPRDIPEGEAISQRNDTIAIGALLSNHVFKGYYPAKVATDIPVFVQSLLDSSFVNYRQPFGNFTGGQYNGIVKDGDDVVVISGEETLSYVTEADIRVGDSVIIHKVDKPLSFGAPLQLFTRRDNLLNFNAALNAADLPYNFGNLDRDSSTLVNISDFTVFIPNDPAFEAIGSVLESADLKTLQEVLKYHIVDDVLFSTDLANVSVPSLQGADLTFTVAEDGSAWVNGAKILFTNVLLFNGVAHVIDGVLNPADDPFDRADLKPAAEADDRLAFPDATPVSKLPFSVISYADDTACVPRFAVPISFLKLSTRRLARWSFFIFICYWSAEWISDHRGAISQLPLASTLVAAPTRLYQQYFSGGKPFSSSTFRLQEQSQPINMGSQNKHRDGLKEHLTHDKLDELRSFWFEHIPEEANRIIAPGELQKRWFFSDKEFDNVCVTRFSPVLEAIRNAGVTSAQELLSVAKPRNSLDWLSLIILLDQIPRNSYRGDKSSICFNYFDPIAQQVSLEAIKQGIPDKAPEIRWVFSHRNWFYMPLMHSEDISAHEKAVAAFEQMNQDILSLTEGTGGADEYERKAREVVQADPEAAKAVGETNKVFEEKHIVIVKRFGRYPHRNKALGREATPAEVEFLESGGDTFGS
;
A
#
# COMPACT_ATOMS: atom_id res chain seq x y z
N MET A 1 22.92 -39.45 -48.16
CA MET A 1 22.32 -38.38 -47.33
C MET A 1 22.38 -38.77 -45.85
N LYS A 2 23.59 -38.83 -45.26
CA LYS A 2 23.85 -39.19 -43.84
C LYS A 2 24.83 -38.16 -43.23
N PHE A 3 24.50 -36.87 -43.30
CA PHE A 3 25.31 -35.79 -42.72
C PHE A 3 24.50 -34.59 -42.20
N LEU A 4 23.20 -34.77 -41.93
CA LEU A 4 22.47 -33.91 -41.00
C LEU A 4 22.21 -34.75 -39.75
N ASN A 5 22.92 -34.48 -38.65
CA ASN A 5 22.47 -34.68 -37.25
C ASN A 5 23.59 -34.70 -36.20
N LEU A 6 24.89 -34.66 -36.54
CA LEU A 6 25.91 -34.59 -35.48
C LEU A 6 26.11 -33.17 -34.91
N ALA A 7 26.00 -32.13 -35.75
CA ALA A 7 26.21 -30.74 -35.31
C ALA A 7 25.03 -30.23 -34.45
N ALA A 8 23.78 -30.55 -34.80
CA ALA A 8 22.61 -30.14 -34.02
C ALA A 8 22.54 -30.82 -32.64
N LEU A 9 22.90 -32.11 -32.56
CA LEU A 9 23.02 -32.83 -31.28
C LEU A 9 24.22 -32.32 -30.45
N ALA A 10 25.35 -31.99 -31.08
CA ALA A 10 26.49 -31.40 -30.38
C ALA A 10 26.17 -29.99 -29.84
N SER A 11 25.46 -29.15 -30.60
CA SER A 11 25.06 -27.81 -30.16
C SER A 11 24.04 -27.85 -29.01
N ALA A 12 23.06 -28.78 -29.05
CA ALA A 12 22.10 -28.97 -27.97
C ALA A 12 22.76 -29.52 -26.68
N VAL A 13 23.70 -30.46 -26.80
CA VAL A 13 24.46 -30.99 -25.65
C VAL A 13 25.40 -29.93 -25.06
N VAL A 14 25.98 -29.05 -25.87
CA VAL A 14 26.82 -27.94 -25.39
C VAL A 14 25.97 -26.88 -24.67
N ALA A 15 24.78 -26.53 -25.16
CA ALA A 15 23.87 -25.59 -24.49
C ALA A 15 23.38 -26.11 -23.11
N GLN A 16 23.07 -27.42 -23.02
CA GLN A 16 22.72 -28.07 -21.75
C GLN A 16 23.86 -28.00 -20.71
N SER A 17 25.11 -28.14 -21.16
CA SER A 17 26.28 -28.02 -20.27
C SER A 17 26.54 -26.58 -19.83
N ASP A 18 26.16 -25.58 -20.63
CA ASP A 18 26.47 -24.17 -20.38
C ASP A 18 25.53 -23.56 -19.33
N LEU A 19 24.21 -23.71 -19.46
CA LEU A 19 23.24 -23.14 -18.50
C LEU A 19 23.40 -23.73 -17.08
N ALA A 20 23.46 -25.06 -16.96
CA ALA A 20 23.63 -25.72 -15.68
C ALA A 20 24.99 -25.39 -15.02
N SER A 21 26.05 -25.25 -15.83
CA SER A 21 27.36 -24.82 -15.32
C SER A 21 27.35 -23.37 -14.85
N ILE A 22 26.68 -22.48 -15.58
CA ILE A 22 26.54 -21.06 -15.21
C ILE A 22 25.74 -20.95 -13.91
N LEU A 23 24.58 -21.58 -13.79
CA LEU A 23 23.81 -21.58 -12.55
C LEU A 23 24.61 -22.15 -11.36
N SER A 24 25.36 -23.24 -11.58
CA SER A 24 26.20 -23.84 -10.54
C SER A 24 27.41 -22.97 -10.15
N SER A 25 27.87 -22.09 -11.04
CA SER A 25 28.98 -21.17 -10.78
C SER A 25 28.57 -19.92 -9.99
N GLN A 26 27.27 -19.62 -9.95
CA GLN A 26 26.69 -18.46 -9.30
C GLN A 26 26.16 -18.88 -7.92
N SER A 27 26.91 -18.59 -6.87
CA SER A 27 26.56 -19.01 -5.50
C SER A 27 25.23 -18.44 -5.00
N ASP A 28 24.84 -17.28 -5.53
CA ASP A 28 23.59 -16.57 -5.24
C ASP A 28 22.38 -17.11 -6.02
N LEU A 29 22.55 -18.12 -6.87
CA LEU A 29 21.47 -18.80 -7.61
C LEU A 29 21.28 -20.27 -7.20
N SER A 30 21.84 -20.70 -6.08
CA SER A 30 21.77 -22.10 -5.64
C SER A 30 20.33 -22.58 -5.41
N THR A 31 19.44 -21.74 -4.87
CA THR A 31 18.02 -22.09 -4.68
C THR A 31 17.32 -22.31 -6.03
N LEU A 32 17.62 -21.47 -7.04
CA LEU A 32 17.11 -21.67 -8.40
C LEU A 32 17.58 -23.00 -9.00
N ALA A 33 18.86 -23.31 -8.84
CA ALA A 33 19.44 -24.56 -9.34
C ALA A 33 18.81 -25.80 -8.66
N GLU A 34 18.55 -25.73 -7.36
CA GLU A 34 17.84 -26.79 -6.63
C GLU A 34 16.40 -26.99 -7.13
N LEU A 35 15.64 -25.91 -7.34
CA LEU A 35 14.28 -25.99 -7.84
C LEU A 35 14.23 -26.56 -9.26
N LEU A 36 15.17 -26.14 -10.12
CA LEU A 36 15.28 -26.65 -11.49
C LEU A 36 15.60 -28.16 -11.51
N ALA A 37 16.41 -28.66 -10.58
CA ALA A 37 16.72 -30.08 -10.46
C ALA A 37 15.51 -30.95 -10.06
N LEU A 38 14.49 -30.35 -9.43
CA LEU A 38 13.24 -31.04 -9.06
C LEU A 38 12.27 -31.18 -10.24
N VAL A 39 12.47 -30.43 -11.34
CA VAL A 39 11.59 -30.44 -12.51
C VAL A 39 12.41 -30.73 -13.79
N PRO A 40 12.79 -31.99 -14.05
CA PRO A 40 13.68 -32.35 -15.15
C PRO A 40 13.18 -31.93 -16.53
N ASP A 41 11.86 -31.96 -16.75
CA ASP A 41 11.24 -31.60 -18.03
C ASP A 41 11.48 -30.11 -18.37
N ILE A 42 11.45 -29.23 -17.36
CA ILE A 42 11.79 -27.81 -17.51
C ILE A 42 13.29 -27.68 -17.76
N ALA A 43 14.14 -28.41 -17.03
CA ALA A 43 15.58 -28.38 -17.26
C ALA A 43 15.96 -28.80 -18.69
N GLU A 44 15.30 -29.82 -19.25
CA GLU A 44 15.48 -30.25 -20.64
C GLU A 44 14.93 -29.22 -21.64
N THR A 45 13.78 -28.62 -21.33
CA THR A 45 13.20 -27.52 -22.13
C THR A 45 14.17 -26.34 -22.21
N LEU A 46 14.73 -25.90 -21.09
CA LEU A 46 15.70 -24.78 -21.05
C LEU A 46 17.01 -25.13 -21.72
N ALA A 47 17.47 -26.38 -21.61
CA ALA A 47 18.69 -26.86 -22.26
C ALA A 47 18.59 -26.86 -23.79
N SER A 48 17.39 -27.09 -24.33
CA SER A 48 17.12 -27.07 -25.76
C SER A 48 16.56 -25.74 -26.27
N ALA A 49 16.21 -24.82 -25.36
CA ALA A 49 15.67 -23.52 -25.71
C ALA A 49 16.72 -22.63 -26.39
N SER A 50 16.24 -21.83 -27.34
CA SER A 50 17.00 -20.76 -27.98
C SER A 50 16.11 -19.54 -28.13
N ASN A 51 16.72 -18.37 -28.17
CA ASN A 51 16.02 -17.08 -28.22
C ASN A 51 15.09 -16.89 -27.00
N ILE A 52 15.65 -17.06 -25.80
CA ILE A 52 14.95 -16.88 -24.52
C ILE A 52 15.71 -15.93 -23.59
N THR A 53 14.97 -15.37 -22.65
CA THR A 53 15.50 -14.53 -21.57
C THR A 53 15.07 -15.10 -20.24
N ILE A 54 16.00 -15.33 -19.31
CA ILE A 54 15.71 -15.88 -17.99
C ILE A 54 15.88 -14.77 -16.96
N PHE A 55 14.83 -14.44 -16.24
CA PHE A 55 14.91 -13.57 -15.06
C PHE A 55 15.12 -14.45 -13.84
N ALA A 56 16.37 -14.64 -13.40
CA ALA A 56 16.76 -15.58 -12.37
C ALA A 56 16.68 -14.94 -10.97
N PRO A 57 15.74 -15.33 -10.09
CA PRO A 57 15.70 -14.78 -8.74
C PRO A 57 16.90 -15.26 -7.93
N THR A 58 17.49 -14.35 -7.16
CA THR A 58 18.57 -14.72 -6.23
C THR A 58 18.05 -15.54 -5.05
N ASN A 59 18.96 -16.13 -4.28
CA ASN A 59 18.64 -16.81 -3.04
C ASN A 59 17.89 -15.88 -2.06
N GLU A 60 18.32 -14.62 -1.96
CA GLU A 60 17.65 -13.59 -1.16
C GLU A 60 16.24 -13.30 -1.69
N ALA A 61 16.08 -13.24 -3.01
CA ALA A 61 14.79 -13.06 -3.66
C ALA A 61 13.82 -14.18 -3.24
N PHE A 62 14.22 -15.45 -3.37
CA PHE A 62 13.41 -16.59 -2.93
C PHE A 62 13.15 -16.61 -1.43
N ALA A 63 14.10 -16.14 -0.61
CA ALA A 63 13.94 -16.08 0.84
C ALA A 63 12.90 -15.03 1.28
N SER A 64 12.74 -13.95 0.51
CA SER A 64 11.83 -12.83 0.81
C SER A 64 10.35 -13.09 0.50
N VAL A 65 10.04 -14.16 -0.23
CA VAL A 65 8.65 -14.51 -0.60
C VAL A 65 7.91 -15.10 0.60
N PRO A 66 6.73 -14.58 0.99
CA PRO A 66 5.87 -15.19 2.00
C PRO A 66 5.50 -16.61 1.59
N ARG A 67 5.31 -17.50 2.55
CA ARG A 67 5.08 -18.93 2.27
C ARG A 67 3.61 -19.31 2.13
N ASP A 68 2.72 -18.34 2.32
CA ASP A 68 1.26 -18.44 2.27
C ASP A 68 0.66 -17.87 0.97
N ILE A 69 1.51 -17.55 -0.01
CA ILE A 69 1.10 -17.18 -1.36
C ILE A 69 1.61 -18.24 -2.36
N PRO A 70 1.02 -18.35 -3.58
CA PRO A 70 1.32 -19.44 -4.50
C PRO A 70 2.82 -19.58 -4.86
N GLU A 71 3.55 -18.49 -5.03
CA GLU A 71 5.00 -18.51 -5.28
C GLU A 71 5.75 -19.08 -4.07
N GLY A 72 5.34 -18.69 -2.86
CA GLY A 72 5.86 -19.18 -1.60
C GLY A 72 5.66 -20.66 -1.38
N GLU A 73 4.44 -21.12 -1.65
CA GLU A 73 4.05 -22.52 -1.57
C GLU A 73 4.85 -23.35 -2.58
N ALA A 74 5.01 -22.88 -3.82
CA ALA A 74 5.84 -23.55 -4.83
C ALA A 74 7.30 -23.73 -4.36
N ILE A 75 7.85 -22.75 -3.64
CA ILE A 75 9.22 -22.84 -3.09
C ILE A 75 9.29 -23.80 -1.89
N SER A 76 8.29 -23.79 -1.01
CA SER A 76 8.26 -24.59 0.22
C SER A 76 7.89 -26.06 -0.02
N GLN A 77 6.93 -26.32 -0.89
CA GLN A 77 6.39 -27.65 -1.19
C GLN A 77 7.19 -28.31 -2.31
N ARG A 78 8.42 -28.74 -2.00
CA ARG A 78 9.38 -29.29 -2.97
C ARG A 78 8.93 -30.57 -3.71
N ASN A 79 7.80 -31.15 -3.33
CA ASN A 79 7.17 -32.30 -3.99
C ASN A 79 6.11 -31.90 -5.02
N ASP A 80 5.66 -30.64 -5.05
CA ASP A 80 4.73 -30.15 -6.06
C ASP A 80 5.49 -29.65 -7.30
N THR A 81 5.84 -30.58 -8.17
CA THR A 81 6.61 -30.28 -9.39
C THR A 81 5.82 -29.44 -10.38
N ILE A 82 4.48 -29.40 -10.29
CA ILE A 82 3.64 -28.54 -11.13
C ILE A 82 3.77 -27.09 -10.67
N ALA A 83 3.65 -26.83 -9.38
CA ALA A 83 3.82 -25.49 -8.81
C ALA A 83 5.23 -24.94 -9.05
N ILE A 84 6.26 -25.78 -8.86
CA ILE A 84 7.65 -25.41 -9.15
C ILE A 84 7.84 -25.17 -10.64
N GLY A 85 7.30 -26.05 -11.49
CA GLY A 85 7.36 -25.89 -12.95
C GLY A 85 6.70 -24.60 -13.42
N ALA A 86 5.56 -24.25 -12.83
CA ALA A 86 4.85 -23.00 -13.12
C ALA A 86 5.70 -21.79 -12.73
N LEU A 87 6.26 -21.80 -11.52
CA LEU A 87 7.13 -20.74 -11.00
C LEU A 87 8.32 -20.54 -11.94
N LEU A 88 9.06 -21.62 -12.25
CA LEU A 88 10.22 -21.55 -13.13
C LEU A 88 9.85 -21.08 -14.55
N SER A 89 8.72 -21.55 -15.08
CA SER A 89 8.27 -21.19 -16.43
C SER A 89 7.86 -19.72 -16.53
N ASN A 90 7.35 -19.12 -15.45
CA ASN A 90 7.03 -17.69 -15.43
C ASN A 90 8.27 -16.81 -15.59
N HIS A 91 9.43 -17.29 -15.11
CA HIS A 91 10.71 -16.58 -15.15
C HIS A 91 11.44 -16.69 -16.49
N VAL A 92 10.89 -17.40 -17.46
CA VAL A 92 11.54 -17.67 -18.75
C VAL A 92 10.71 -17.06 -19.87
N PHE A 93 11.23 -15.98 -20.43
CA PHE A 93 10.53 -15.17 -21.43
C PHE A 93 10.86 -15.65 -22.84
N LYS A 94 9.84 -15.66 -23.70
CA LYS A 94 9.96 -15.98 -25.13
C LYS A 94 10.56 -14.77 -25.85
N GLY A 95 11.80 -14.91 -26.30
CA GLY A 95 12.56 -13.87 -26.98
C GLY A 95 13.86 -13.50 -26.25
N TYR A 96 14.79 -12.91 -27.00
CA TYR A 96 16.08 -12.45 -26.50
C TYR A 96 16.03 -10.95 -26.17
N TYR A 97 16.01 -10.61 -24.88
CA TYR A 97 15.83 -9.24 -24.37
C TYR A 97 17.01 -8.80 -23.51
N PRO A 98 18.09 -8.28 -24.12
CA PRO A 98 19.17 -7.64 -23.36
C PRO A 98 18.71 -6.37 -22.67
N ALA A 99 19.33 -5.98 -21.56
CA ALA A 99 18.93 -4.82 -20.75
C ALA A 99 18.79 -3.52 -21.56
N LYS A 100 19.59 -3.36 -22.62
CA LYS A 100 19.52 -2.21 -23.54
C LYS A 100 18.17 -2.06 -24.27
N VAL A 101 17.37 -3.12 -24.39
CA VAL A 101 16.07 -3.09 -25.08
C VAL A 101 14.97 -2.55 -24.17
N ALA A 102 15.17 -2.58 -22.85
CA ALA A 102 14.25 -1.97 -21.91
C ALA A 102 14.22 -0.45 -22.14
N THR A 103 13.02 0.09 -22.18
CA THR A 103 12.77 1.52 -22.34
C THR A 103 11.78 1.98 -21.30
N ASP A 104 11.55 3.28 -21.29
CA ASP A 104 10.54 3.99 -20.51
C ASP A 104 9.10 3.58 -20.85
N ILE A 105 8.91 2.84 -21.94
CA ILE A 105 7.65 2.22 -22.34
C ILE A 105 7.76 0.71 -22.07
N PRO A 106 6.82 0.11 -21.33
CA PRO A 106 6.86 -1.31 -21.03
C PRO A 106 6.66 -2.13 -22.31
N VAL A 107 7.44 -3.20 -22.43
CA VAL A 107 7.27 -4.23 -23.45
C VAL A 107 6.72 -5.46 -22.77
N PHE A 108 5.46 -5.80 -23.06
CA PHE A 108 4.85 -7.02 -22.53
C PHE A 108 5.14 -8.22 -23.42
N VAL A 109 5.62 -9.29 -22.80
CA VAL A 109 6.09 -10.49 -23.50
C VAL A 109 5.62 -11.73 -22.76
N GLN A 110 5.39 -12.80 -23.51
CA GLN A 110 4.93 -14.06 -22.94
C GLN A 110 6.10 -14.85 -22.35
N SER A 111 5.86 -15.46 -21.20
CA SER A 111 6.75 -16.45 -20.60
C SER A 111 6.45 -17.86 -21.12
N LEU A 112 7.17 -18.86 -20.61
CA LEU A 112 6.88 -20.27 -20.86
C LEU A 112 5.74 -20.81 -19.98
N LEU A 113 5.21 -20.02 -19.04
CA LEU A 113 4.09 -20.42 -18.20
C LEU A 113 2.80 -20.45 -19.03
N ASP A 114 2.43 -21.61 -19.54
CA ASP A 114 1.20 -21.82 -20.29
C ASP A 114 0.12 -22.59 -19.50
N SER A 115 -1.00 -22.86 -20.14
CA SER A 115 -2.14 -23.54 -19.53
C SER A 115 -1.85 -24.98 -19.06
N SER A 116 -0.69 -25.58 -19.40
CA SER A 116 -0.33 -26.92 -18.91
C SER A 116 -0.04 -26.97 -17.41
N PHE A 117 0.25 -25.81 -16.80
CA PHE A 117 0.49 -25.69 -15.37
C PHE A 117 -0.78 -25.42 -14.55
N VAL A 118 -1.91 -25.17 -15.22
CA VAL A 118 -3.18 -24.83 -14.57
C VAL A 118 -3.83 -26.05 -13.96
N ASN A 119 -4.14 -25.98 -12.66
CA ASN A 119 -4.93 -27.01 -11.98
C ASN A 119 -6.02 -26.38 -11.10
N TYR A 120 -6.94 -27.22 -10.59
CA TYR A 120 -8.10 -26.77 -9.82
C TYR A 120 -7.75 -26.16 -8.45
N ARG A 121 -6.55 -26.40 -7.91
CA ARG A 121 -6.06 -25.76 -6.68
C ARG A 121 -5.33 -24.45 -6.95
N GLN A 122 -4.64 -24.35 -8.08
CA GLN A 122 -3.74 -23.23 -8.40
C GLN A 122 -3.75 -22.95 -9.91
N PRO A 123 -4.57 -22.00 -10.38
CA PRO A 123 -4.59 -21.57 -11.76
C PRO A 123 -3.47 -20.54 -12.01
N PHE A 124 -2.22 -21.00 -12.07
CA PHE A 124 -1.03 -20.13 -12.14
C PHE A 124 -0.97 -19.17 -13.34
N GLY A 125 -1.67 -19.48 -14.44
CA GLY A 125 -1.75 -18.62 -15.62
C GLY A 125 -2.46 -19.34 -16.77
N ASN A 126 -3.47 -18.72 -17.40
CA ASN A 126 -4.26 -19.35 -18.47
C ASN A 126 -4.23 -18.58 -19.80
N PHE A 127 -3.24 -17.69 -20.00
CA PHE A 127 -3.09 -17.00 -21.28
C PHE A 127 -2.71 -17.96 -22.41
N THR A 128 -3.34 -17.77 -23.57
CA THR A 128 -3.00 -18.50 -24.79
C THR A 128 -1.58 -18.14 -25.21
N GLY A 129 -0.69 -19.12 -25.24
CA GLY A 129 0.72 -18.89 -25.58
C GLY A 129 1.59 -18.43 -24.43
N GLY A 130 1.05 -18.26 -23.22
CA GLY A 130 1.81 -18.09 -21.98
C GLY A 130 1.60 -16.76 -21.27
N GLN A 131 1.91 -16.73 -19.98
CA GLN A 131 1.70 -15.58 -19.09
C GLN A 131 2.47 -14.35 -19.57
N TYR A 132 1.79 -13.21 -19.64
CA TYR A 132 2.43 -11.94 -19.94
C TYR A 132 3.17 -11.37 -18.73
N ASN A 133 4.35 -10.82 -18.98
CA ASN A 133 5.12 -10.01 -18.05
C ASN A 133 5.74 -8.82 -18.80
N GLY A 134 5.83 -7.67 -18.17
CA GLY A 134 6.38 -6.45 -18.74
C GLY A 134 7.88 -6.30 -18.48
N ILE A 135 8.64 -5.83 -19.46
CA ILE A 135 10.01 -5.34 -19.26
C ILE A 135 10.00 -3.83 -19.46
N VAL A 136 10.47 -3.08 -18.47
CA VAL A 136 10.52 -1.62 -18.52
C VAL A 136 11.79 -1.09 -17.86
N LYS A 137 12.10 0.18 -18.09
CA LYS A 137 13.05 0.91 -17.28
C LYS A 137 12.33 1.68 -16.18
N ASP A 138 12.93 1.67 -15.00
CA ASP A 138 12.68 2.67 -13.95
C ASP A 138 13.99 3.41 -13.69
N GLY A 139 14.09 4.65 -14.18
CA GLY A 139 15.34 5.38 -14.21
C GLY A 139 16.43 4.68 -15.04
N ASP A 140 17.52 4.27 -14.40
CA ASP A 140 18.62 3.53 -15.04
C ASP A 140 18.46 2.00 -14.88
N ASP A 141 17.51 1.54 -14.04
CA ASP A 141 17.33 0.14 -13.70
C ASP A 141 16.36 -0.55 -14.66
N VAL A 142 16.62 -1.82 -14.96
CA VAL A 142 15.67 -2.67 -15.70
C VAL A 142 14.76 -3.35 -14.70
N VAL A 143 13.45 -3.26 -14.93
CA VAL A 143 12.43 -3.79 -14.03
C VAL A 143 11.51 -4.71 -14.81
N VAL A 144 11.17 -5.83 -14.19
CA VAL A 144 10.12 -6.72 -14.68
C VAL A 144 8.83 -6.43 -13.93
N ILE A 145 7.75 -6.20 -14.66
CA ILE A 145 6.38 -6.09 -14.15
C ILE A 145 5.73 -7.46 -14.30
N SER A 146 5.30 -8.06 -13.21
CA SER A 146 4.62 -9.35 -13.18
C SER A 146 3.23 -9.22 -12.51
N GLY A 147 2.59 -10.34 -12.18
CA GLY A 147 1.22 -10.37 -11.68
C GLY A 147 0.91 -9.37 -10.55
N GLU A 148 -0.28 -8.77 -10.62
CA GLU A 148 -0.74 -7.68 -9.74
C GLU A 148 0.31 -6.54 -9.63
N GLU A 149 0.98 -6.23 -10.74
CA GLU A 149 2.05 -5.23 -10.87
C GLU A 149 3.26 -5.44 -9.95
N THR A 150 3.55 -6.69 -9.61
CA THR A 150 4.76 -7.01 -8.85
C THR A 150 6.01 -6.62 -9.64
N LEU A 151 6.76 -5.64 -9.10
CA LEU A 151 8.04 -5.20 -9.63
C LEU A 151 9.20 -6.07 -9.12
N SER A 152 10.02 -6.54 -10.06
CA SER A 152 11.28 -7.24 -9.80
C SER A 152 12.42 -6.51 -10.49
N TYR A 153 13.35 -5.95 -9.72
CA TYR A 153 14.48 -5.18 -10.23
C TYR A 153 15.61 -6.10 -10.65
N VAL A 154 16.19 -5.83 -11.81
CA VAL A 154 17.37 -6.55 -12.29
C VAL A 154 18.60 -6.09 -11.50
N THR A 155 19.19 -7.00 -10.74
CA THR A 155 20.37 -6.76 -9.90
C THR A 155 21.68 -7.00 -10.65
N GLU A 156 21.65 -7.89 -11.64
CA GLU A 156 22.77 -8.16 -12.55
C GLU A 156 22.21 -8.51 -13.92
N ALA A 157 22.59 -7.77 -14.94
CA ALA A 157 22.02 -7.91 -16.27
C ALA A 157 22.99 -8.57 -17.27
N ASP A 158 22.41 -9.07 -18.36
CA ASP A 158 23.12 -9.47 -19.58
C ASP A 158 24.14 -10.62 -19.41
N ILE A 159 23.89 -11.56 -18.50
CA ILE A 159 24.70 -12.78 -18.35
C ILE A 159 24.38 -13.71 -19.53
N ARG A 160 25.33 -13.89 -20.45
CA ARG A 160 25.11 -14.65 -21.69
C ARG A 160 25.36 -16.14 -21.50
N VAL A 161 24.48 -16.95 -22.07
CA VAL A 161 24.64 -18.40 -22.21
C VAL A 161 24.57 -18.73 -23.71
N GLY A 162 25.71 -19.08 -24.30
CA GLY A 162 25.86 -19.08 -25.75
C GLY A 162 25.42 -17.77 -26.43
N ASP A 163 24.87 -17.88 -27.65
CA ASP A 163 24.46 -16.73 -28.48
C ASP A 163 22.96 -16.39 -28.38
N SER A 164 22.15 -17.27 -27.78
CA SER A 164 20.68 -17.23 -27.90
C SER A 164 19.94 -17.21 -26.57
N VAL A 165 20.65 -17.27 -25.45
CA VAL A 165 20.05 -17.22 -24.11
C VAL A 165 20.73 -16.11 -23.32
N ILE A 166 19.94 -15.34 -22.59
CA ILE A 166 20.44 -14.30 -21.69
C ILE A 166 19.75 -14.41 -20.34
N ILE A 167 20.52 -14.20 -19.28
CA ILE A 167 20.07 -14.26 -17.90
C ILE A 167 20.21 -12.86 -17.29
N HIS A 168 19.17 -12.43 -16.59
CA HIS A 168 19.17 -11.26 -15.71
C HIS A 168 18.85 -11.75 -14.30
N LYS A 169 19.68 -11.45 -13.31
CA LYS A 169 19.34 -11.73 -11.92
C LYS A 169 18.32 -10.72 -11.42
N VAL A 170 17.34 -11.17 -10.64
CA VAL A 170 16.29 -10.31 -10.07
C VAL A 170 16.21 -10.43 -8.55
N ASP A 171 15.83 -9.34 -7.91
CA ASP A 171 15.71 -9.23 -6.44
C ASP A 171 14.42 -9.82 -5.86
N LYS A 172 13.45 -10.18 -6.71
CA LYS A 172 12.17 -10.76 -6.31
C LYS A 172 11.67 -11.75 -7.36
N PRO A 173 11.11 -12.91 -6.95
CA PRO A 173 10.44 -13.81 -7.90
C PRO A 173 9.23 -13.14 -8.55
N LEU A 174 9.04 -13.41 -9.84
CA LEU A 174 7.92 -12.89 -10.63
C LEU A 174 6.61 -13.49 -10.11
N SER A 175 5.62 -12.62 -9.89
CA SER A 175 4.33 -13.04 -9.38
C SER A 175 3.44 -13.62 -10.49
N PHE A 176 2.63 -14.60 -10.13
CA PHE A 176 1.56 -15.13 -10.98
C PHE A 176 0.40 -14.13 -11.10
N GLY A 177 0.14 -13.32 -10.06
CA GLY A 177 -0.99 -12.41 -9.95
C GLY A 177 -2.16 -13.02 -9.18
N ALA A 178 -3.39 -12.63 -9.53
CA ALA A 178 -4.61 -13.16 -8.92
C ALA A 178 -5.74 -13.29 -9.96
N PRO A 179 -6.77 -14.10 -9.69
CA PRO A 179 -8.01 -14.04 -10.48
C PRO A 179 -8.72 -12.70 -10.22
N LEU A 180 -9.55 -12.26 -11.18
CA LEU A 180 -10.19 -10.93 -11.17
C LEU A 180 -10.92 -10.62 -9.86
N GLN A 181 -11.69 -11.57 -9.32
CA GLN A 181 -12.45 -11.37 -8.10
C GLN A 181 -11.56 -11.23 -6.86
N LEU A 182 -10.41 -11.91 -6.81
CA LEU A 182 -9.48 -11.78 -5.70
C LEU A 182 -8.71 -10.46 -5.79
N PHE A 183 -8.26 -10.10 -6.99
CA PHE A 183 -7.63 -8.80 -7.25
C PHE A 183 -8.54 -7.64 -6.82
N THR A 184 -9.76 -7.59 -7.35
CA THR A 184 -10.72 -6.50 -7.03
C THR A 184 -11.07 -6.43 -5.54
N ARG A 185 -11.06 -7.56 -4.84
CA ARG A 185 -11.22 -7.59 -3.38
C ARG A 185 -10.00 -7.01 -2.66
N ARG A 186 -8.78 -7.40 -3.05
CA ARG A 186 -7.52 -6.95 -2.44
C ARG A 186 -7.26 -5.47 -2.68
N ASP A 187 -7.62 -4.99 -3.87
CA ASP A 187 -7.41 -3.60 -4.32
C ASP A 187 -8.54 -2.64 -3.92
N ASN A 188 -9.47 -3.10 -3.07
CA ASN A 188 -10.61 -2.31 -2.58
C ASN A 188 -11.50 -1.73 -3.71
N LEU A 189 -11.70 -2.54 -4.76
CA LEU A 189 -12.66 -2.31 -5.86
C LEU A 189 -13.93 -3.13 -5.57
N LEU A 190 -14.52 -2.90 -4.39
CA LEU A 190 -15.53 -3.77 -3.79
C LEU A 190 -16.87 -3.68 -4.53
N ASN A 191 -17.20 -2.52 -5.08
CA ASN A 191 -18.47 -2.30 -5.77
C ASN A 191 -18.50 -3.04 -7.11
N PHE A 192 -17.40 -3.00 -7.87
CA PHE A 192 -17.28 -3.81 -9.09
C PHE A 192 -17.29 -5.31 -8.78
N ASN A 193 -16.59 -5.73 -7.72
CA ASN A 193 -16.61 -7.12 -7.27
C ASN A 193 -18.04 -7.59 -6.90
N ALA A 194 -18.79 -6.78 -6.16
CA ALA A 194 -20.18 -7.06 -5.81
C ALA A 194 -21.08 -7.11 -7.05
N ALA A 195 -20.88 -6.19 -8.01
CA ALA A 195 -21.63 -6.17 -9.27
C ALA A 195 -21.37 -7.42 -10.12
N LEU A 196 -20.11 -7.87 -10.24
CA LEU A 196 -19.77 -9.12 -10.94
C LEU A 196 -20.48 -10.33 -10.33
N ASN A 197 -20.50 -10.42 -8.99
CA ASN A 197 -21.20 -11.51 -8.30
C ASN A 197 -22.72 -11.42 -8.51
N ALA A 198 -23.31 -10.23 -8.40
CA ALA A 198 -24.74 -10.02 -8.57
C ALA A 198 -25.22 -10.27 -10.01
N ALA A 199 -24.35 -10.05 -10.99
CA ALA A 199 -24.68 -10.23 -12.39
C ALA A 199 -24.77 -11.68 -12.83
N ASP A 200 -24.21 -12.63 -12.05
CA ASP A 200 -24.23 -14.06 -12.35
C ASP A 200 -23.89 -14.35 -13.82
N LEU A 201 -22.78 -13.75 -14.28
CA LEU A 201 -22.33 -13.90 -15.66
C LEU A 201 -21.97 -15.36 -15.95
N PRO A 202 -22.21 -15.87 -17.17
CA PRO A 202 -21.87 -17.25 -17.55
C PRO A 202 -20.36 -17.49 -17.72
N TYR A 203 -19.53 -16.59 -17.20
CA TYR A 203 -18.08 -16.57 -17.36
C TYR A 203 -17.39 -16.75 -16.02
N ASN A 204 -16.24 -17.39 -16.07
CA ASN A 204 -15.35 -17.56 -14.95
C ASN A 204 -14.03 -16.87 -15.26
N PHE A 205 -13.56 -16.02 -14.35
CA PHE A 205 -12.36 -15.20 -14.51
C PHE A 205 -11.19 -15.84 -13.73
N GLY A 206 -10.98 -17.14 -13.95
CA GLY A 206 -9.84 -17.87 -13.41
C GLY A 206 -10.09 -18.62 -12.09
N ASN A 207 -11.32 -18.70 -11.57
CA ASN A 207 -11.62 -19.52 -10.38
C ASN A 207 -12.02 -20.96 -10.78
N LEU A 208 -11.09 -21.90 -10.84
CA LEU A 208 -11.39 -23.28 -11.24
C LEU A 208 -12.01 -24.11 -10.09
N ASP A 209 -13.19 -23.75 -9.62
CA ASP A 209 -13.93 -24.55 -8.64
C ASP A 209 -14.15 -25.97 -9.18
N ARG A 210 -13.96 -26.97 -8.30
CA ARG A 210 -14.07 -28.40 -8.61
C ARG A 210 -15.45 -28.81 -9.19
N ASP A 211 -16.48 -27.99 -8.98
CA ASP A 211 -17.88 -28.25 -9.37
C ASP A 211 -18.42 -27.30 -10.46
N SER A 212 -17.61 -26.38 -11.00
CA SER A 212 -18.05 -25.41 -12.03
C SER A 212 -18.07 -26.03 -13.44
N SER A 213 -18.97 -26.99 -13.67
CA SER A 213 -19.17 -27.60 -14.99
C SER A 213 -20.06 -26.78 -15.94
N THR A 214 -20.57 -25.63 -15.48
CA THR A 214 -21.55 -24.80 -16.21
C THR A 214 -21.04 -23.42 -16.65
N LEU A 215 -19.94 -22.91 -16.08
CA LEU A 215 -19.39 -21.60 -16.44
C LEU A 215 -18.24 -21.75 -17.46
N VAL A 216 -18.15 -20.80 -18.38
CA VAL A 216 -17.05 -20.75 -19.36
C VAL A 216 -15.86 -20.04 -18.72
N ASN A 217 -14.77 -20.76 -18.45
CA ASN A 217 -13.53 -20.12 -18.06
C ASN A 217 -12.97 -19.34 -19.25
N ILE A 218 -12.90 -18.02 -19.12
CA ILE A 218 -12.36 -17.15 -20.16
C ILE A 218 -10.88 -16.88 -19.90
N SER A 219 -10.14 -16.61 -20.97
CA SER A 219 -8.75 -16.18 -20.93
C SER A 219 -8.53 -15.10 -21.98
N ASP A 220 -7.36 -14.48 -21.95
CA ASP A 220 -6.93 -13.54 -22.99
C ASP A 220 -7.88 -12.33 -23.13
N PHE A 221 -8.46 -11.89 -22.00
CA PHE A 221 -9.37 -10.76 -21.96
C PHE A 221 -8.73 -9.52 -21.34
N THR A 222 -9.34 -8.37 -21.61
CA THR A 222 -9.06 -7.11 -20.92
C THR A 222 -10.31 -6.61 -20.24
N VAL A 223 -10.22 -6.20 -18.98
CA VAL A 223 -11.34 -5.65 -18.22
C VAL A 223 -11.05 -4.23 -17.75
N PHE A 224 -12.01 -3.34 -17.94
CA PHE A 224 -11.98 -1.97 -17.44
C PHE A 224 -12.80 -1.90 -16.16
N ILE A 225 -12.15 -1.64 -15.03
CA ILE A 225 -12.76 -1.76 -13.71
C ILE A 225 -13.07 -0.36 -13.17
N PRO A 226 -14.33 0.06 -13.08
CA PRO A 226 -14.68 1.30 -12.41
C PRO A 226 -14.31 1.22 -10.92
N ASN A 227 -13.69 2.29 -10.41
CA ASN A 227 -13.44 2.42 -8.97
C ASN A 227 -14.75 2.54 -8.17
N ASP A 228 -14.66 2.36 -6.86
CA ASP A 228 -15.84 2.39 -5.99
C ASP A 228 -16.64 3.71 -6.07
N PRO A 229 -16.00 4.91 -6.09
CA PRO A 229 -16.69 6.17 -6.32
C PRO A 229 -17.50 6.24 -7.63
N ALA A 230 -17.00 5.65 -8.72
CA ALA A 230 -17.73 5.61 -9.99
C ALA A 230 -19.04 4.83 -9.89
N PHE A 231 -19.03 3.71 -9.16
CA PHE A 231 -20.25 2.93 -8.89
C PHE A 231 -21.20 3.67 -7.95
N GLU A 232 -20.67 4.33 -6.91
CA GLU A 232 -21.48 5.13 -5.99
C GLU A 232 -22.21 6.25 -6.72
N ALA A 233 -21.53 6.94 -7.64
CA ALA A 233 -22.07 8.04 -8.43
C ALA A 233 -23.29 7.63 -9.27
N ILE A 234 -23.32 6.38 -9.76
CA ILE A 234 -24.44 5.85 -10.54
C ILE A 234 -25.48 5.06 -9.72
N GLY A 235 -25.45 5.21 -8.39
CA GLY A 235 -26.24 4.42 -7.45
C GLY A 235 -27.72 4.24 -7.79
N SER A 236 -28.41 5.33 -8.17
CA SER A 236 -29.85 5.26 -8.51
C SER A 236 -30.16 4.44 -9.77
N VAL A 237 -29.21 4.36 -10.70
CA VAL A 237 -29.30 3.48 -11.88
C VAL A 237 -29.19 2.03 -11.45
N LEU A 238 -28.25 1.72 -10.57
CA LEU A 238 -28.03 0.36 -10.08
C LEU A 238 -29.21 -0.15 -9.25
N GLU A 239 -29.85 0.70 -8.44
CA GLU A 239 -31.05 0.34 -7.66
C GLU A 239 -32.25 -0.06 -8.54
N SER A 240 -32.33 0.49 -9.76
CA SER A 240 -33.45 0.26 -10.68
C SER A 240 -33.11 -0.68 -11.84
N ALA A 241 -31.84 -1.04 -12.01
CA ALA A 241 -31.38 -1.91 -13.07
C ALA A 241 -31.89 -3.36 -12.88
N ASP A 242 -32.41 -3.94 -13.96
CA ASP A 242 -32.66 -5.38 -13.99
C ASP A 242 -31.36 -6.17 -14.21
N LEU A 243 -31.40 -7.47 -13.93
CA LEU A 243 -30.24 -8.36 -14.05
C LEU A 243 -29.65 -8.31 -15.47
N LYS A 244 -30.50 -8.26 -16.50
CA LYS A 244 -30.06 -8.21 -17.89
C LYS A 244 -29.26 -6.95 -18.18
N THR A 245 -29.74 -5.80 -17.72
CA THR A 245 -29.06 -4.51 -17.89
C THR A 245 -27.71 -4.53 -17.19
N LEU A 246 -27.64 -5.04 -15.95
CA LEU A 246 -26.39 -5.19 -15.22
C LEU A 246 -25.38 -6.09 -15.98
N GLN A 247 -25.86 -7.22 -16.52
CA GLN A 247 -25.03 -8.13 -17.32
C GLN A 247 -24.50 -7.47 -18.59
N GLU A 248 -25.31 -6.71 -19.31
CA GLU A 248 -24.88 -6.01 -20.53
C GLU A 248 -23.87 -4.91 -20.22
N VAL A 249 -24.10 -4.12 -19.16
CA VAL A 249 -23.14 -3.11 -18.70
C VAL A 249 -21.79 -3.76 -18.33
N LEU A 250 -21.78 -4.84 -17.57
CA LEU A 250 -20.52 -5.49 -17.18
C LEU A 250 -19.80 -6.16 -18.35
N LYS A 251 -20.52 -6.75 -19.30
CA LYS A 251 -19.90 -7.24 -20.55
C LYS A 251 -19.30 -6.10 -21.37
N TYR A 252 -19.88 -4.90 -21.32
CA TYR A 252 -19.37 -3.73 -22.04
C TYR A 252 -18.03 -3.25 -21.47
N HIS A 253 -17.71 -3.60 -20.22
CA HIS A 253 -16.42 -3.32 -19.59
C HIS A 253 -15.33 -4.35 -19.94
N ILE A 254 -15.64 -5.39 -20.72
CA ILE A 254 -14.72 -6.48 -21.03
C ILE A 254 -14.47 -6.51 -22.53
N VAL A 255 -13.23 -6.74 -22.94
CA VAL A 255 -12.79 -6.99 -24.32
C VAL A 255 -12.22 -8.40 -24.39
N ASP A 256 -12.60 -9.16 -25.42
CA ASP A 256 -12.10 -10.52 -25.70
C ASP A 256 -10.76 -10.48 -26.46
N ASP A 257 -9.82 -9.69 -25.92
CA ASP A 257 -8.43 -9.58 -26.37
C ASP A 257 -7.55 -9.03 -25.25
N VAL A 258 -6.23 -9.25 -25.35
CA VAL A 258 -5.24 -8.72 -24.40
C VAL A 258 -4.74 -7.37 -24.90
N LEU A 259 -5.17 -6.30 -24.24
CA LEU A 259 -4.83 -4.93 -24.57
C LEU A 259 -4.00 -4.33 -23.44
N PHE A 260 -2.75 -3.99 -23.73
CA PHE A 260 -1.94 -3.17 -22.86
C PHE A 260 -2.14 -1.69 -23.17
N SER A 261 -1.71 -0.83 -22.27
CA SER A 261 -1.70 0.63 -22.44
C SER A 261 -1.07 1.09 -23.77
N THR A 262 -0.08 0.35 -24.29
CA THR A 262 0.56 0.60 -25.60
C THR A 262 -0.36 0.36 -26.79
N ASP A 263 -1.42 -0.43 -26.61
CA ASP A 263 -2.39 -0.78 -27.65
C ASP A 263 -3.59 0.17 -27.67
N LEU A 264 -3.76 1.01 -26.64
CA LEU A 264 -4.91 1.93 -26.47
C LEU A 264 -4.80 3.24 -27.28
N ALA A 265 -4.10 3.22 -28.42
CA ALA A 265 -3.69 4.41 -29.16
C ALA A 265 -4.78 4.95 -30.12
N ASN A 266 -5.76 5.71 -29.60
CA ASN A 266 -6.82 6.34 -30.41
C ASN A 266 -7.56 5.36 -31.34
N VAL A 267 -7.87 4.16 -30.82
CA VAL A 267 -8.58 3.08 -31.52
C VAL A 267 -9.98 2.86 -30.94
N SER A 268 -10.82 2.13 -31.67
CA SER A 268 -12.08 1.59 -31.15
C SER A 268 -12.04 0.07 -31.25
N VAL A 269 -12.46 -0.62 -30.19
CA VAL A 269 -12.38 -2.08 -30.07
C VAL A 269 -13.73 -2.63 -29.58
N PRO A 270 -14.26 -3.70 -30.18
CA PRO A 270 -15.51 -4.29 -29.72
C PRO A 270 -15.36 -4.89 -28.31
N SER A 271 -16.31 -4.56 -27.45
CA SER A 271 -16.46 -5.22 -26.15
C SER A 271 -17.09 -6.62 -26.29
N LEU A 272 -17.08 -7.39 -25.20
CA LEU A 272 -17.78 -8.66 -25.07
C LEU A 272 -19.31 -8.50 -25.17
N GLN A 273 -19.83 -7.30 -24.92
CA GLN A 273 -21.23 -6.96 -25.15
C GLN A 273 -21.54 -6.79 -26.65
N GLY A 274 -20.55 -6.37 -27.44
CA GLY A 274 -20.61 -6.21 -28.90
C GLY A 274 -20.53 -4.77 -29.38
N ALA A 275 -20.88 -3.78 -28.54
CA ALA A 275 -20.65 -2.36 -28.80
C ALA A 275 -19.16 -1.99 -28.68
N ASP A 276 -18.73 -0.92 -29.37
CA ASP A 276 -17.34 -0.51 -29.40
C ASP A 276 -16.96 0.33 -28.17
N LEU A 277 -15.78 0.07 -27.62
CA LEU A 277 -15.07 0.93 -26.67
C LEU A 277 -14.12 1.84 -27.44
N THR A 278 -14.22 3.15 -27.23
CA THR A 278 -13.41 4.15 -27.93
C THR A 278 -12.30 4.65 -27.01
N PHE A 279 -11.07 4.24 -27.27
CA PHE A 279 -9.90 4.63 -26.49
C PHE A 279 -9.32 5.94 -26.96
N THR A 280 -9.10 6.92 -26.09
CA THR A 280 -8.53 8.23 -26.45
C THR A 280 -7.31 8.57 -25.61
N VAL A 281 -6.23 9.02 -26.24
CA VAL A 281 -5.12 9.70 -25.56
C VAL A 281 -5.28 11.20 -25.78
N ALA A 282 -5.56 11.93 -24.71
CA ALA A 282 -5.76 13.37 -24.74
C ALA A 282 -4.43 14.12 -24.92
N GLU A 283 -4.49 15.41 -25.26
CA GLU A 283 -3.30 16.25 -25.49
C GLU A 283 -2.38 16.37 -24.26
N ASP A 284 -2.95 16.22 -23.05
CA ASP A 284 -2.20 16.22 -21.79
C ASP A 284 -1.51 14.88 -21.47
N GLY A 285 -1.66 13.88 -22.35
CA GLY A 285 -1.09 12.54 -22.20
C GLY A 285 -1.95 11.57 -21.39
N SER A 286 -3.13 11.98 -20.90
CA SER A 286 -4.03 11.09 -20.18
C SER A 286 -4.75 10.12 -21.13
N ALA A 287 -4.93 8.88 -20.67
CA ALA A 287 -5.62 7.81 -21.41
C ALA A 287 -7.07 7.67 -20.94
N TRP A 288 -7.97 7.41 -21.88
CA TRP A 288 -9.41 7.38 -21.68
C TRP A 288 -10.03 6.22 -22.43
N VAL A 289 -11.13 5.69 -21.90
CA VAL A 289 -12.03 4.77 -22.58
C VAL A 289 -13.43 5.39 -22.53
N ASN A 290 -13.99 5.69 -23.70
CA ASN A 290 -15.14 6.58 -23.86
C ASN A 290 -14.92 7.88 -23.05
N GLY A 291 -15.85 8.23 -22.17
CA GLY A 291 -15.74 9.37 -21.25
C GLY A 291 -15.06 9.08 -19.92
N ALA A 292 -14.60 7.84 -19.67
CA ALA A 292 -13.94 7.44 -18.42
C ALA A 292 -12.42 7.58 -18.52
N LYS A 293 -11.79 8.18 -17.52
CA LYS A 293 -10.33 8.28 -17.46
C LYS A 293 -9.78 6.95 -16.96
N ILE A 294 -8.71 6.48 -17.59
CA ILE A 294 -7.97 5.32 -17.12
C ILE A 294 -7.01 5.81 -16.03
N LEU A 295 -7.28 5.40 -14.80
CA LEU A 295 -6.51 5.76 -13.61
C LEU A 295 -5.26 4.90 -13.48
N PHE A 296 -5.38 3.62 -13.86
CA PHE A 296 -4.34 2.62 -13.68
C PHE A 296 -4.38 1.63 -14.83
N THR A 297 -3.21 1.20 -15.31
CA THR A 297 -3.08 0.39 -16.52
C THR A 297 -2.17 -0.80 -16.34
N ASN A 298 -2.49 -1.88 -17.05
CA ASN A 298 -1.65 -3.07 -17.19
C ASN A 298 -1.57 -3.96 -15.94
N VAL A 299 -2.65 -4.05 -15.15
CA VAL A 299 -2.71 -5.01 -14.06
C VAL A 299 -2.77 -6.42 -14.64
N LEU A 300 -1.68 -7.17 -14.46
CA LEU A 300 -1.57 -8.55 -14.92
C LEU A 300 -2.31 -9.49 -13.95
N LEU A 301 -3.37 -10.13 -14.43
CA LEU A 301 -4.11 -11.18 -13.71
C LEU A 301 -3.61 -12.57 -14.16
N PHE A 302 -4.19 -13.64 -13.62
CA PHE A 302 -3.90 -15.02 -14.06
C PHE A 302 -4.26 -15.29 -15.52
N ASN A 303 -5.28 -14.64 -16.05
CA ASN A 303 -5.87 -14.99 -17.34
C ASN A 303 -6.38 -13.78 -18.12
N GLY A 304 -6.06 -12.57 -17.68
CA GLY A 304 -6.46 -11.34 -18.34
C GLY A 304 -5.68 -10.13 -17.85
N VAL A 305 -5.98 -8.97 -18.42
CA VAL A 305 -5.42 -7.68 -18.05
C VAL A 305 -6.52 -6.80 -17.50
N ALA A 306 -6.23 -6.06 -16.43
CA ALA A 306 -7.15 -5.06 -15.89
C ALA A 306 -6.59 -3.64 -16.04
N HIS A 307 -7.49 -2.70 -16.33
CA HIS A 307 -7.25 -1.26 -16.27
C HIS A 307 -8.31 -0.65 -15.35
N VAL A 308 -7.92 0.16 -14.37
CA VAL A 308 -8.87 0.81 -13.45
C VAL A 308 -9.30 2.14 -14.05
N ILE A 309 -10.60 2.42 -14.04
CA ILE A 309 -11.21 3.62 -14.60
C ILE A 309 -12.05 4.35 -13.56
N ASP A 310 -12.36 5.62 -13.80
CA ASP A 310 -13.11 6.46 -12.86
C ASP A 310 -14.56 6.76 -13.28
N GLY A 311 -15.09 5.98 -14.22
CA GLY A 311 -16.48 6.07 -14.66
C GLY A 311 -17.01 4.68 -15.01
N VAL A 312 -18.29 4.45 -14.77
CA VAL A 312 -18.96 3.24 -15.27
C VAL A 312 -19.29 3.46 -16.74
N LEU A 313 -18.86 2.55 -17.62
CA LEU A 313 -19.12 2.58 -19.05
C LEU A 313 -20.57 2.21 -19.35
N ASN A 314 -21.18 2.92 -20.29
CA ASN A 314 -22.57 2.70 -20.69
C ASN A 314 -22.63 2.27 -22.17
N PRO A 315 -23.16 1.08 -22.49
CA PRO A 315 -23.30 0.64 -23.88
C PRO A 315 -24.28 1.50 -24.69
N ALA A 316 -25.16 2.29 -24.04
CA ALA A 316 -26.05 3.22 -24.73
C ALA A 316 -25.33 4.45 -25.30
N ASP A 317 -24.08 4.70 -24.90
CA ASP A 317 -23.26 5.81 -25.42
C ASP A 317 -22.52 5.42 -26.72
N ASP A 318 -22.67 4.19 -27.21
CA ASP A 318 -22.06 3.72 -28.46
C ASP A 318 -22.82 4.23 -29.71
N PRO A 319 -22.12 4.79 -30.73
CA PRO A 319 -20.69 5.09 -30.74
C PRO A 319 -20.35 6.35 -29.97
N PHE A 320 -19.32 6.26 -29.11
CA PHE A 320 -18.81 7.41 -28.37
C PHE A 320 -18.00 8.33 -29.30
N ASP A 321 -18.41 9.60 -29.43
CA ASP A 321 -17.65 10.59 -30.19
C ASP A 321 -16.49 11.14 -29.33
N ARG A 322 -15.26 11.03 -29.84
CA ARG A 322 -14.05 11.58 -29.19
C ARG A 322 -14.16 13.09 -28.95
N ALA A 323 -14.94 13.80 -29.77
CA ALA A 323 -15.19 15.23 -29.60
C ALA A 323 -16.00 15.56 -28.33
N ASP A 324 -16.74 14.58 -27.78
CA ASP A 324 -17.53 14.73 -26.56
C ASP A 324 -16.72 14.51 -25.28
N LEU A 325 -15.46 14.04 -25.42
CA LEU A 325 -14.56 13.89 -24.29
C LEU A 325 -14.27 15.25 -23.65
N LYS A 326 -14.41 15.32 -22.32
CA LYS A 326 -14.16 16.53 -21.51
C LYS A 326 -13.05 16.28 -20.48
N PRO A 327 -11.76 16.30 -20.88
CA PRO A 327 -10.65 15.94 -19.98
C PRO A 327 -10.51 16.84 -18.74
N ALA A 328 -11.00 18.08 -18.83
CA ALA A 328 -10.96 19.06 -17.74
C ALA A 328 -12.14 18.97 -16.76
N ALA A 329 -13.15 18.14 -17.04
CA ALA A 329 -14.29 17.94 -16.16
C ALA A 329 -13.99 16.88 -15.10
N GLU A 330 -14.46 17.11 -13.87
CA GLU A 330 -14.37 16.13 -12.79
C GLU A 330 -15.22 14.88 -13.12
N ALA A 331 -14.92 13.74 -12.51
CA ALA A 331 -15.59 12.47 -12.79
C ALA A 331 -17.13 12.55 -12.65
N ASP A 332 -17.60 13.24 -11.61
CA ASP A 332 -19.04 13.45 -11.33
C ASP A 332 -19.76 14.28 -12.42
N ASP A 333 -19.03 15.09 -13.19
CA ASP A 333 -19.60 15.93 -14.26
C ASP A 333 -19.64 15.22 -15.63
N ARG A 334 -19.12 13.99 -15.71
CA ARG A 334 -19.01 13.21 -16.95
C ARG A 334 -19.51 11.78 -16.81
N LEU A 335 -20.52 11.59 -15.96
CA LEU A 335 -21.21 10.32 -15.83
C LEU A 335 -21.78 9.87 -17.17
N ALA A 336 -21.51 8.61 -17.53
CA ALA A 336 -22.14 7.94 -18.67
C ALA A 336 -23.66 7.73 -18.45
N PHE A 337 -24.12 7.94 -17.22
CA PHE A 337 -25.53 7.91 -16.82
C PHE A 337 -25.93 9.28 -16.25
N PRO A 338 -26.33 10.24 -17.10
CA PRO A 338 -26.45 11.66 -16.71
C PRO A 338 -27.59 11.96 -15.73
N ASP A 339 -28.62 11.11 -15.66
CA ASP A 339 -29.73 11.22 -14.70
C ASP A 339 -29.46 10.46 -13.38
N ALA A 340 -28.28 9.86 -13.25
CA ALA A 340 -27.92 9.10 -12.07
C ALA A 340 -27.64 10.01 -10.87
N THR A 341 -27.90 9.49 -9.67
CA THR A 341 -27.62 10.17 -8.42
C THR A 341 -26.88 9.23 -7.48
N PRO A 342 -25.96 9.75 -6.66
CA PRO A 342 -25.24 8.93 -5.71
C PRO A 342 -26.14 8.31 -4.64
N VAL A 343 -25.79 7.11 -4.19
CA VAL A 343 -26.45 6.44 -3.05
C VAL A 343 -25.44 6.09 -1.97
N SER A 344 -25.86 6.07 -0.71
CA SER A 344 -24.99 5.71 0.43
C SER A 344 -24.77 4.21 0.58
N LYS A 345 -25.52 3.38 -0.16
CA LYS A 345 -25.38 1.93 -0.18
C LYS A 345 -25.89 1.36 -1.50
N LEU A 346 -25.05 0.59 -2.19
CA LEU A 346 -25.44 -0.10 -3.41
C LEU A 346 -26.40 -1.28 -3.13
N PRO A 347 -27.23 -1.68 -4.12
CA PRO A 347 -28.20 -2.77 -3.97
C PRO A 347 -27.55 -4.16 -3.91
N PHE A 348 -26.26 -4.28 -4.19
CA PHE A 348 -25.51 -5.54 -4.21
C PHE A 348 -24.76 -5.73 -2.88
N SER A 349 -24.77 -6.95 -2.34
CA SER A 349 -23.94 -7.33 -1.18
C SER A 349 -22.61 -7.92 -1.64
N VAL A 350 -21.49 -7.44 -1.10
CA VAL A 350 -20.18 -8.10 -1.29
C VAL A 350 -20.26 -9.49 -0.66
N ILE A 351 -20.13 -10.56 -1.44
CA ILE A 351 -19.98 -11.91 -0.89
C ILE A 351 -18.54 -12.02 -0.42
N SER A 352 -18.33 -12.38 0.85
CA SER A 352 -17.01 -12.82 1.31
C SER A 352 -16.73 -14.19 0.68
N TYR A 353 -15.65 -14.33 -0.10
CA TYR A 353 -15.02 -15.63 -0.26
C TYR A 353 -14.62 -16.10 1.14
N ALA A 354 -15.44 -16.96 1.73
CA ALA A 354 -15.37 -17.30 3.15
C ALA A 354 -14.33 -18.39 3.47
N ASP A 355 -13.74 -19.04 2.46
CA ASP A 355 -12.94 -20.26 2.65
C ASP A 355 -11.52 -20.24 2.05
N ASP A 356 -11.03 -19.14 1.46
CA ASP A 356 -9.64 -19.08 0.97
C ASP A 356 -8.68 -18.54 2.05
N THR A 357 -7.95 -19.47 2.67
CA THR A 357 -6.94 -19.26 3.71
C THR A 357 -5.67 -18.50 3.24
N ALA A 358 -5.71 -17.80 2.11
CA ALA A 358 -4.60 -16.99 1.57
C ALA A 358 -4.84 -15.47 1.72
N CYS A 359 -5.55 -15.09 2.79
CA CYS A 359 -5.85 -13.69 3.12
C CYS A 359 -4.64 -13.04 3.81
N VAL A 360 -3.66 -12.62 3.01
CA VAL A 360 -2.77 -11.51 3.39
C VAL A 360 -3.20 -10.30 2.57
N PRO A 361 -3.54 -9.16 3.20
CA PRO A 361 -3.58 -7.90 2.49
C PRO A 361 -2.14 -7.53 2.09
N ARG A 362 -1.79 -7.73 0.81
CA ARG A 362 -0.56 -7.19 0.24
C ARG A 362 -0.88 -5.89 -0.50
N PHE A 363 -0.04 -4.91 -0.22
CA PHE A 363 -0.20 -3.50 -0.53
C PHE A 363 -0.30 -3.24 -2.03
N ALA A 364 -1.42 -2.67 -2.45
CA ALA A 364 -1.44 -1.76 -3.57
C ALA A 364 -0.49 -0.60 -3.24
N VAL A 365 0.70 -0.63 -3.82
CA VAL A 365 1.45 0.60 -4.04
C VAL A 365 0.86 1.14 -5.32
N PRO A 366 0.14 2.27 -5.33
CA PRO A 366 -0.28 2.79 -6.62
C PRO A 366 0.99 3.34 -7.27
N ILE A 367 1.14 3.12 -8.57
CA ILE A 367 2.29 3.63 -9.34
C ILE A 367 1.73 4.24 -10.61
N SER A 368 1.70 5.57 -10.63
CA SER A 368 1.38 6.36 -11.81
C SER A 368 2.55 6.28 -12.79
N PHE A 369 2.28 5.76 -13.99
CA PHE A 369 3.16 5.95 -15.14
C PHE A 369 3.03 7.41 -15.63
N LEU A 370 3.81 8.35 -15.07
CA LEU A 370 4.22 9.56 -15.80
C LEU A 370 5.38 10.33 -15.12
N LYS A 371 6.60 9.80 -15.22
CA LYS A 371 7.80 10.46 -15.78
C LYS A 371 9.07 9.73 -15.41
N LEU A 372 9.51 8.90 -16.35
CA LEU A 372 10.91 8.59 -16.48
C LEU A 372 11.75 9.85 -16.70
N SER A 373 12.92 9.82 -16.07
CA SER A 373 13.94 10.86 -15.91
C SER A 373 13.70 11.92 -14.82
N THR A 374 14.43 11.79 -13.70
CA THR A 374 15.54 12.69 -13.37
C THR A 374 16.38 12.16 -12.20
N ARG A 375 17.39 11.34 -12.46
CA ARG A 375 18.52 11.15 -11.52
C ARG A 375 19.89 11.08 -12.20
N ARG A 376 20.32 12.22 -12.76
CA ARG A 376 21.74 12.60 -12.62
C ARG A 376 21.92 13.14 -11.20
N LEU A 377 22.22 12.28 -10.21
CA LEU A 377 22.90 12.65 -8.96
C LEU A 377 23.26 11.47 -8.03
N ALA A 378 23.16 10.20 -8.45
CA ALA A 378 23.49 9.04 -7.60
C ALA A 378 24.75 8.26 -8.03
N ARG A 379 25.66 8.89 -8.80
CA ARG A 379 26.98 8.30 -9.14
C ARG A 379 28.12 8.91 -8.34
N TRP A 380 28.00 8.95 -7.01
CA TRP A 380 29.11 9.08 -6.07
C TRP A 380 28.70 8.42 -4.75
N SER A 381 28.94 7.11 -4.63
CA SER A 381 29.12 6.39 -3.37
C SER A 381 29.75 5.01 -3.63
N PHE A 382 30.85 5.00 -4.39
CA PHE A 382 31.86 3.96 -4.29
C PHE A 382 32.85 4.40 -3.19
N PHE A 383 32.33 4.64 -1.98
CA PHE A 383 33.06 4.99 -0.76
C PHE A 383 32.06 4.92 0.40
N ILE A 384 31.73 3.69 0.82
CA ILE A 384 31.44 3.24 2.20
C ILE A 384 31.46 1.71 2.13
N PHE A 385 32.64 1.19 1.77
CA PHE A 385 33.09 -0.14 2.15
C PHE A 385 34.16 0.15 3.20
N ILE A 386 33.82 -0.08 4.47
CA ILE A 386 34.57 0.07 5.75
C ILE A 386 33.60 0.71 6.74
N CYS A 387 32.78 -0.12 7.39
CA CYS A 387 32.24 0.11 8.73
C CYS A 387 31.62 -1.19 9.25
N TYR A 388 32.43 -2.26 9.24
CA TYR A 388 32.14 -3.48 9.99
C TYR A 388 33.46 -3.99 10.57
N TRP A 389 33.93 -3.38 11.66
CA TRP A 389 34.92 -3.98 12.54
C TRP A 389 34.52 -3.69 13.99
N SER A 390 34.55 -4.73 14.81
CA SER A 390 34.16 -4.75 16.22
C SER A 390 35.00 -3.79 17.06
N ALA A 391 34.40 -3.33 18.17
CA ALA A 391 35.00 -2.39 19.13
C ALA A 391 36.36 -2.84 19.70
N GLU A 392 36.71 -4.13 19.59
CA GLU A 392 37.97 -4.71 20.07
C GLU A 392 39.17 -4.36 19.16
N TRP A 393 38.99 -4.19 17.84
CA TRP A 393 40.11 -3.86 16.94
C TRP A 393 40.62 -2.42 17.09
N ILE A 394 39.71 -1.48 17.40
CA ILE A 394 40.01 -0.05 17.62
C ILE A 394 40.81 0.16 18.92
N SER A 395 40.65 -0.73 19.90
CA SER A 395 41.44 -0.70 21.13
C SER A 395 42.91 -1.03 20.87
N ASP A 396 43.18 -2.04 20.05
CA ASP A 396 44.53 -2.58 19.84
C ASP A 396 45.42 -1.74 18.93
N HIS A 397 44.86 -0.81 18.15
CA HIS A 397 45.59 -0.05 17.13
C HIS A 397 45.63 1.47 17.36
N ARG A 398 45.27 1.95 18.57
CA ARG A 398 45.27 3.40 18.93
C ARG A 398 46.58 4.13 18.64
N GLY A 399 47.72 3.44 18.68
CA GLY A 399 49.04 4.04 18.45
C GLY A 399 49.32 4.41 16.99
N ALA A 400 48.68 3.74 16.02
CA ALA A 400 48.89 3.99 14.60
C ALA A 400 47.99 5.12 14.05
N ILE A 401 46.84 5.35 14.70
CA ILE A 401 45.83 6.35 14.28
C ILE A 401 46.28 7.78 14.62
N SER A 402 47.14 7.97 15.63
CA SER A 402 47.58 9.28 16.12
C SER A 402 48.61 10.00 15.22
N GLN A 403 49.01 9.41 14.08
CA GLN A 403 50.05 9.94 13.20
C GLN A 403 49.54 10.49 11.87
N LEU A 404 48.21 10.55 11.64
CA LEU A 404 47.64 11.12 10.42
C LEU A 404 47.36 12.63 10.59
N PRO A 405 47.86 13.50 9.70
CA PRO A 405 47.71 14.95 9.84
C PRO A 405 46.32 15.43 9.40
N LEU A 406 45.60 16.09 10.33
CA LEU A 406 44.33 16.79 10.11
C LEU A 406 44.57 18.28 9.81
N ALA A 407 44.00 18.78 8.71
CA ALA A 407 43.69 20.21 8.50
C ALA A 407 42.16 20.35 8.54
N SER A 408 41.59 20.79 9.68
CA SER A 408 41.03 22.14 9.95
C SER A 408 39.87 22.52 9.01
N THR A 409 38.63 22.79 9.43
CA THR A 409 38.12 23.25 10.73
C THR A 409 36.58 23.17 10.68
N LEU A 410 35.99 22.37 11.56
CA LEU A 410 34.65 22.58 12.13
C LEU A 410 34.89 23.09 13.55
N VAL A 411 34.15 24.11 14.00
CA VAL A 411 33.63 24.28 15.38
C VAL A 411 33.09 25.70 15.61
N ALA A 412 31.96 25.74 16.32
CA ALA A 412 31.41 26.79 17.21
C ALA A 412 30.26 27.66 16.69
N ALA A 413 29.06 27.38 17.23
CA ALA A 413 28.07 28.40 17.60
C ALA A 413 28.62 29.31 18.72
N PRO A 414 28.09 30.54 18.93
CA PRO A 414 27.13 30.70 20.02
C PRO A 414 26.06 31.82 19.88
N THR A 415 25.07 31.71 20.77
CA THR A 415 23.95 32.59 21.12
C THR A 415 24.35 33.99 21.66
N ARG A 416 23.40 34.96 21.57
CA ARG A 416 23.23 36.26 22.32
C ARG A 416 23.98 37.52 21.84
N LEU A 417 23.27 38.60 21.45
CA LEU A 417 22.78 39.71 22.31
C LEU A 417 22.19 40.89 21.50
N TYR A 418 21.39 41.67 22.22
CA TYR A 418 20.61 42.86 21.89
C TYR A 418 21.44 44.10 21.51
N GLN A 419 20.75 45.06 20.87
CA GLN A 419 20.97 46.52 20.82
C GLN A 419 21.82 47.18 19.71
N GLN A 420 21.10 48.11 19.05
CA GLN A 420 21.55 49.40 18.49
C GLN A 420 22.51 49.39 17.31
N TYR A 421 22.00 49.73 16.12
CA TYR A 421 22.42 50.96 15.44
C TYR A 421 21.28 51.50 14.58
N PHE A 422 20.69 52.61 15.04
CA PHE A 422 19.91 53.53 14.23
C PHE A 422 20.88 54.45 13.47
N SER A 423 20.67 54.60 12.16
CA SER A 423 20.84 55.83 11.35
C SER A 423 20.80 55.39 9.88
N GLY A 424 20.03 55.94 8.96
CA GLY A 424 19.08 57.04 8.91
C GLY A 424 18.73 57.25 7.43
N GLY A 425 17.49 57.63 7.11
CA GLY A 425 17.12 58.13 5.77
C GLY A 425 15.99 57.37 5.05
N LYS A 426 14.76 57.90 5.16
CA LYS A 426 13.49 57.58 4.48
C LYS A 426 13.16 58.71 3.45
N PRO A 427 12.02 58.76 2.70
CA PRO A 427 11.02 57.75 2.26
C PRO A 427 10.45 57.93 0.80
N PHE A 428 9.41 57.12 0.47
CA PHE A 428 8.35 57.19 -0.58
C PHE A 428 8.63 56.47 -1.93
N SER A 429 7.71 55.70 -2.55
CA SER A 429 6.28 55.42 -2.34
C SER A 429 5.86 54.20 -3.19
N SER A 430 5.10 53.24 -2.66
CA SER A 430 3.88 52.74 -3.31
C SER A 430 3.02 51.93 -2.33
N SER A 431 1.74 52.19 -2.39
CA SER A 431 0.65 51.84 -1.48
C SER A 431 0.25 50.36 -1.43
N THR A 432 0.30 49.81 -0.22
CA THR A 432 -0.67 48.94 0.49
C THR A 432 -1.80 48.25 -0.28
N PHE A 433 -1.90 46.93 -0.07
CA PHE A 433 -3.09 46.31 0.53
C PHE A 433 -2.64 45.54 1.79
N ARG A 434 -3.37 45.73 2.91
CA ARG A 434 -3.05 45.27 4.27
C ARG A 434 -4.13 44.31 4.74
N LEU A 435 -3.76 43.20 5.39
CA LEU A 435 -4.58 42.54 6.41
C LEU A 435 -3.83 42.65 7.75
N GLN A 436 -4.56 43.05 8.80
CA GLN A 436 -4.06 43.35 10.14
C GLN A 436 -3.79 42.07 10.93
N GLU A 437 -2.55 41.84 11.37
CA GLU A 437 -2.26 41.13 12.60
C GLU A 437 -2.04 42.15 13.72
N GLN A 438 -2.89 42.11 14.75
CA GLN A 438 -2.66 42.82 16.00
C GLN A 438 -1.96 41.88 16.99
N SER A 439 -0.68 42.10 17.23
CA SER A 439 0.03 41.58 18.41
C SER A 439 -0.07 42.61 19.54
N GLN A 440 -0.74 42.24 20.64
CA GLN A 440 -0.72 42.98 21.92
C GLN A 440 0.12 42.22 22.97
N PRO A 441 0.75 42.92 23.94
CA PRO A 441 1.64 42.32 24.92
C PRO A 441 0.88 41.45 25.94
N ILE A 442 1.50 40.34 26.34
CA ILE A 442 0.93 39.29 27.19
C ILE A 442 0.69 39.80 28.63
N ASN A 443 -0.57 39.77 29.05
CA ASN A 443 -1.01 40.06 30.43
C ASN A 443 -1.16 38.75 31.21
N MET A 444 -0.36 38.53 32.26
CA MET A 444 -0.39 37.30 33.09
C MET A 444 -1.75 37.07 33.79
N GLY A 445 -2.60 38.09 33.93
CA GLY A 445 -3.96 37.93 34.44
C GLY A 445 -4.93 37.21 33.48
N SER A 446 -4.62 37.18 32.17
CA SER A 446 -5.44 36.51 31.15
C SER A 446 -5.30 35.00 31.22
N GLN A 447 -4.07 34.48 31.38
CA GLN A 447 -3.81 33.03 31.33
C GLN A 447 -4.49 32.23 32.45
N ASN A 448 -4.61 32.79 33.66
CA ASN A 448 -5.33 32.12 34.76
C ASN A 448 -6.85 32.01 34.49
N LYS A 449 -7.47 33.06 33.92
CA LYS A 449 -8.89 33.01 33.52
C LYS A 449 -9.15 31.97 32.43
N HIS A 450 -8.24 31.83 31.46
CA HIS A 450 -8.40 30.85 30.39
C HIS A 450 -8.20 29.39 30.88
N ARG A 451 -7.33 29.16 31.88
CA ARG A 451 -7.14 27.83 32.50
C ARG A 451 -8.31 27.41 33.39
N ASP A 452 -9.01 28.36 34.01
CA ASP A 452 -10.23 28.03 34.77
C ASP A 452 -11.39 27.64 33.84
N GLY A 453 -11.53 28.30 32.68
CA GLY A 453 -12.48 27.89 31.64
C GLY A 453 -12.21 26.49 31.06
N LEU A 454 -10.94 26.05 31.00
CA LEU A 454 -10.60 24.69 30.58
C LEU A 454 -11.06 23.63 31.59
N LYS A 455 -10.97 23.89 32.89
CA LYS A 455 -11.43 22.93 33.93
C LYS A 455 -12.93 22.64 33.85
N GLU A 456 -13.73 23.60 33.38
CA GLU A 456 -15.17 23.43 33.22
C GLU A 456 -15.52 22.51 32.05
N HIS A 457 -14.64 22.41 31.04
CA HIS A 457 -14.86 21.61 29.83
C HIS A 457 -14.15 20.24 29.90
N LEU A 458 -12.94 20.20 30.46
CA LEU A 458 -12.13 18.98 30.58
C LEU A 458 -12.35 18.33 31.95
N THR A 459 -13.57 17.83 32.16
CA THR A 459 -13.96 17.13 33.38
C THR A 459 -13.78 15.63 33.25
N HIS A 460 -13.71 14.95 34.38
CA HIS A 460 -13.67 13.48 34.42
C HIS A 460 -14.93 12.85 33.80
N ASP A 461 -16.11 13.42 34.04
CA ASP A 461 -17.37 12.98 33.43
C ASP A 461 -17.32 13.10 31.90
N LYS A 462 -16.65 14.15 31.38
CA LYS A 462 -16.45 14.33 29.94
C LYS A 462 -15.49 13.28 29.36
N LEU A 463 -14.45 12.89 30.10
CA LEU A 463 -13.56 11.80 29.70
C LEU A 463 -14.26 10.44 29.72
N ASP A 464 -15.15 10.21 30.68
CA ASP A 464 -15.99 9.01 30.75
C ASP A 464 -16.99 8.98 29.58
N GLU A 465 -17.65 10.12 29.31
CA GLU A 465 -18.56 10.29 28.17
C GLU A 465 -17.85 9.99 26.84
N LEU A 466 -16.65 10.54 26.65
CA LEU A 466 -15.85 10.33 25.45
C LEU A 466 -15.53 8.86 25.23
N ARG A 467 -15.05 8.16 26.27
CA ARG A 467 -14.71 6.74 26.17
C ARG A 467 -15.93 5.89 25.92
N SER A 468 -17.05 6.16 26.59
CA SER A 468 -18.31 5.48 26.34
C SER A 468 -18.76 5.64 24.89
N PHE A 469 -18.71 6.87 24.35
CA PHE A 469 -19.03 7.15 22.95
C PHE A 469 -18.08 6.43 21.98
N TRP A 470 -16.78 6.50 22.21
CA TRP A 470 -15.77 5.96 21.30
C TRP A 470 -15.91 4.45 21.09
N PHE A 471 -16.32 3.72 22.12
CA PHE A 471 -16.48 2.26 22.11
C PHE A 471 -17.95 1.79 22.12
N GLU A 472 -18.94 2.69 21.95
CA GLU A 472 -20.37 2.33 22.08
C GLU A 472 -20.85 1.30 21.04
N HIS A 473 -20.24 1.33 19.85
CA HIS A 473 -20.51 0.40 18.74
C HIS A 473 -19.92 -0.99 18.96
N ILE A 474 -19.17 -1.20 20.03
CA ILE A 474 -18.61 -2.50 20.44
C ILE A 474 -19.23 -2.87 21.80
N PRO A 475 -20.48 -3.35 21.82
CA PRO A 475 -21.19 -3.61 23.08
C PRO A 475 -20.67 -4.85 23.80
N GLU A 476 -20.14 -5.82 23.06
CA GLU A 476 -19.66 -7.10 23.60
C GLU A 476 -18.24 -6.96 24.17
N GLU A 477 -18.04 -7.45 25.40
CA GLU A 477 -16.75 -7.37 26.11
C GLU A 477 -15.64 -8.12 25.37
N ALA A 478 -15.94 -9.28 24.76
CA ALA A 478 -14.97 -10.04 23.97
C ALA A 478 -14.45 -9.22 22.77
N ASN A 479 -15.36 -8.56 22.05
CA ASN A 479 -15.01 -7.69 20.93
C ASN A 479 -14.29 -6.40 21.38
N ARG A 480 -14.38 -6.00 22.66
CA ARG A 480 -13.55 -4.91 23.19
C ARG A 480 -12.11 -5.36 23.45
N ILE A 481 -11.89 -6.62 23.80
CA ILE A 481 -10.53 -7.15 23.98
C ILE A 481 -9.82 -7.17 22.62
N ILE A 482 -10.43 -7.82 21.63
CA ILE A 482 -9.96 -7.86 20.24
C ILE A 482 -11.12 -7.40 19.34
N ALA A 483 -11.01 -6.19 18.79
CA ALA A 483 -12.04 -5.63 17.92
C ALA A 483 -12.00 -6.32 16.55
N PRO A 484 -13.11 -6.92 16.07
CA PRO A 484 -13.19 -7.39 14.69
C PRO A 484 -12.99 -6.25 13.69
N GLY A 485 -12.34 -6.52 12.56
CA GLY A 485 -12.00 -5.49 11.55
C GLY A 485 -13.19 -4.66 11.08
N GLU A 486 -14.37 -5.28 10.92
CA GLU A 486 -15.61 -4.59 10.54
C GLU A 486 -16.05 -3.53 11.55
N LEU A 487 -15.87 -3.79 12.86
CA LEU A 487 -16.21 -2.81 13.90
C LEU A 487 -15.16 -1.70 13.99
N GLN A 488 -13.89 -2.00 13.68
CA GLN A 488 -12.82 -1.00 13.68
C GLN A 488 -12.99 0.06 12.59
N LYS A 489 -13.75 -0.22 11.51
CA LYS A 489 -13.96 0.72 10.40
C LYS A 489 -14.47 2.08 10.87
N ARG A 490 -15.32 2.11 11.91
CA ARG A 490 -15.85 3.37 12.47
C ARG A 490 -14.76 4.33 12.96
N TRP A 491 -13.60 3.83 13.36
CA TRP A 491 -12.50 4.67 13.84
C TRP A 491 -11.64 5.25 12.73
N PHE A 492 -11.51 4.52 11.62
CA PHE A 492 -10.49 4.82 10.60
C PHE A 492 -11.07 5.38 9.29
N PHE A 493 -12.35 5.12 9.00
CA PHE A 493 -13.02 5.63 7.82
C PHE A 493 -13.79 6.91 8.10
N SER A 494 -13.91 7.77 7.10
CA SER A 494 -14.70 9.00 7.21
C SER A 494 -16.20 8.68 7.26
N ASP A 495 -16.90 9.28 8.23
CA ASP A 495 -18.35 9.20 8.37
C ASP A 495 -18.87 10.56 8.84
N LYS A 496 -19.71 11.20 8.03
CA LYS A 496 -20.24 12.54 8.32
C LYS A 496 -21.13 12.58 9.56
N GLU A 497 -21.88 11.52 9.84
CA GLU A 497 -22.72 11.46 11.05
C GLU A 497 -21.86 11.33 12.29
N PHE A 498 -20.86 10.46 12.25
CA PHE A 498 -19.90 10.31 13.33
C PHE A 498 -19.10 11.61 13.57
N ASP A 499 -18.62 12.25 12.49
CA ASP A 499 -17.92 13.53 12.55
C ASP A 499 -18.81 14.62 13.15
N ASN A 500 -20.09 14.70 12.78
CA ASN A 500 -21.04 15.64 13.37
C ASN A 500 -21.19 15.43 14.89
N VAL A 501 -21.21 14.18 15.35
CA VAL A 501 -21.28 13.88 16.79
C VAL A 501 -19.99 14.30 17.49
N CYS A 502 -18.82 14.04 16.89
CA CYS A 502 -17.52 14.50 17.39
C CYS A 502 -17.46 16.02 17.54
N VAL A 503 -17.87 16.74 16.49
CA VAL A 503 -17.97 18.21 16.49
C VAL A 503 -18.91 18.68 17.59
N THR A 504 -20.14 18.16 17.64
CA THR A 504 -21.16 18.62 18.58
C THR A 504 -20.78 18.40 20.04
N ARG A 505 -20.21 17.22 20.36
CA ARG A 505 -20.00 16.81 21.76
C ARG A 505 -18.63 17.20 22.31
N PHE A 506 -17.60 17.24 21.47
CA PHE A 506 -16.20 17.30 21.93
C PHE A 506 -15.40 18.48 21.38
N SER A 507 -15.78 19.12 20.26
CA SER A 507 -15.13 20.36 19.83
C SER A 507 -15.15 21.48 20.88
N PRO A 508 -16.18 21.66 21.75
CA PRO A 508 -16.11 22.63 22.83
C PRO A 508 -14.91 22.42 23.78
N VAL A 509 -14.51 21.15 24.01
CA VAL A 509 -13.33 20.82 24.83
C VAL A 509 -12.05 21.14 24.05
N LEU A 510 -11.99 20.81 22.76
CA LEU A 510 -10.85 21.13 21.88
C LEU A 510 -10.60 22.64 21.81
N GLU A 511 -11.65 23.43 21.62
CA GLU A 511 -11.56 24.89 21.60
C GLU A 511 -11.21 25.46 22.98
N ALA A 512 -11.68 24.86 24.08
CA ALA A 512 -11.25 25.25 25.43
C ALA A 512 -9.74 25.01 25.63
N ILE A 513 -9.19 23.89 25.14
CA ILE A 513 -7.75 23.59 25.18
C ILE A 513 -6.97 24.65 24.39
N ARG A 514 -7.42 24.98 23.18
CA ARG A 514 -6.81 26.00 22.31
C ARG A 514 -6.87 27.40 22.92
N ASN A 515 -8.02 27.79 23.47
CA ASN A 515 -8.23 29.09 24.12
C ASN A 515 -7.42 29.24 25.41
N ALA A 516 -7.15 28.13 26.10
CA ALA A 516 -6.24 28.10 27.25
C ALA A 516 -4.75 28.16 26.87
N GLY A 517 -4.42 28.06 25.58
CA GLY A 517 -3.05 28.12 25.08
C GLY A 517 -2.19 26.95 25.55
N VAL A 518 -2.81 25.79 25.79
CA VAL A 518 -2.10 24.58 26.24
C VAL A 518 -1.24 24.04 25.12
N THR A 519 0.07 23.92 25.34
CA THR A 519 1.03 23.47 24.31
C THR A 519 1.87 22.27 24.75
N SER A 520 1.68 21.78 25.96
CA SER A 520 2.44 20.66 26.53
C SER A 520 1.57 19.69 27.31
N ALA A 521 2.03 18.43 27.39
CA ALA A 521 1.37 17.43 28.22
C ALA A 521 1.31 17.83 29.69
N GLN A 522 2.35 18.46 30.24
CA GLN A 522 2.40 18.84 31.65
C GLN A 522 1.32 19.86 32.00
N GLU A 523 1.09 20.85 31.13
CA GLU A 523 0.02 21.83 31.31
C GLU A 523 -1.35 21.16 31.27
N LEU A 524 -1.60 20.31 30.26
CA LEU A 524 -2.88 19.61 30.12
C LEU A 524 -3.14 18.69 31.32
N LEU A 525 -2.16 17.88 31.71
CA LEU A 525 -2.26 16.92 32.83
C LEU A 525 -2.43 17.62 34.18
N SER A 526 -1.86 18.82 34.35
CA SER A 526 -2.08 19.64 35.56
C SER A 526 -3.54 20.06 35.74
N VAL A 527 -4.29 20.14 34.63
CA VAL A 527 -5.72 20.47 34.60
C VAL A 527 -6.56 19.20 34.64
N ALA A 528 -6.31 18.26 33.73
CA ALA A 528 -7.10 17.06 33.53
C ALA A 528 -7.03 16.06 34.70
N LYS A 529 -5.87 15.99 35.39
CA LYS A 529 -5.61 15.14 36.56
C LYS A 529 -6.24 13.72 36.45
N PRO A 530 -5.79 12.89 35.49
CA PRO A 530 -6.37 11.56 35.26
C PRO A 530 -6.47 10.73 36.55
N ARG A 531 -7.64 10.16 36.84
CA ARG A 531 -7.88 9.35 38.04
C ARG A 531 -7.29 7.94 37.93
N ASN A 532 -7.27 7.40 36.71
CA ASN A 532 -6.93 6.03 36.39
C ASN A 532 -6.44 5.91 34.94
N SER A 533 -6.02 4.73 34.52
CA SER A 533 -5.52 4.41 33.18
C SER A 533 -6.53 4.71 32.06
N LEU A 534 -7.84 4.56 32.30
CA LEU A 534 -8.89 4.82 31.32
C LEU A 534 -9.10 6.31 31.06
N ASP A 535 -8.80 7.19 32.04
CA ASP A 535 -8.80 8.64 31.82
C ASP A 535 -7.62 9.04 30.89
N TRP A 536 -6.48 8.35 30.98
CA TRP A 536 -5.37 8.55 30.03
C TRP A 536 -5.76 8.13 28.61
N LEU A 537 -6.42 6.98 28.47
CA LEU A 537 -6.97 6.52 27.19
C LEU A 537 -7.91 7.58 26.59
N SER A 538 -8.86 8.08 27.38
CA SER A 538 -9.78 9.14 26.94
C SER A 538 -9.05 10.41 26.51
N LEU A 539 -8.03 10.84 27.26
CA LEU A 539 -7.25 12.03 26.89
C LEU A 539 -6.48 11.84 25.58
N ILE A 540 -5.91 10.66 25.35
CA ILE A 540 -5.20 10.38 24.11
C ILE A 540 -6.18 10.38 22.93
N ILE A 541 -7.34 9.73 23.05
CA ILE A 541 -8.40 9.77 22.02
C ILE A 541 -8.88 11.20 21.78
N LEU A 542 -9.06 11.99 22.83
CA LEU A 542 -9.49 13.40 22.75
C LEU A 542 -8.50 14.25 21.94
N LEU A 543 -7.20 13.98 22.06
CA LEU A 543 -6.16 14.78 21.43
C LEU A 543 -5.73 14.25 20.07
N ASP A 544 -5.82 12.94 19.84
CA ASP A 544 -5.35 12.33 18.61
C ASP A 544 -6.51 12.10 17.63
N GLN A 545 -7.58 11.44 18.07
CA GLN A 545 -8.63 10.98 17.17
C GLN A 545 -9.75 11.99 16.98
N ILE A 546 -10.30 12.54 18.06
CA ILE A 546 -11.41 13.51 17.97
C ILE A 546 -11.10 14.74 17.10
N PRO A 547 -9.87 15.29 17.07
CA PRO A 547 -9.53 16.39 16.17
C PRO A 547 -9.61 15.98 14.70
N ARG A 548 -9.23 14.75 14.33
CA ARG A 548 -9.32 14.24 12.95
C ARG A 548 -10.78 14.18 12.47
N ASN A 549 -11.72 13.85 13.36
CA ASN A 549 -13.16 13.91 13.08
C ASN A 549 -13.75 15.34 13.16
N SER A 550 -13.11 16.26 13.88
CA SER A 550 -13.63 17.62 14.13
C SER A 550 -13.11 18.67 13.15
N TYR A 551 -11.93 18.45 12.57
CA TYR A 551 -11.24 19.38 11.68
C TYR A 551 -10.83 18.68 10.38
N ARG A 552 -11.78 18.50 9.46
CA ARG A 552 -11.57 17.93 8.12
C ARG A 552 -11.12 18.99 7.10
N GLY A 553 -10.62 18.54 5.95
CA GLY A 553 -10.24 19.39 4.82
C GLY A 553 -9.18 20.42 5.22
N ASP A 554 -9.36 21.69 4.84
CA ASP A 554 -8.40 22.76 5.12
C ASP A 554 -8.13 23.00 6.62
N LYS A 555 -9.05 22.57 7.50
CA LYS A 555 -8.90 22.70 8.95
C LYS A 555 -8.02 21.62 9.57
N SER A 556 -7.68 20.56 8.84
CA SER A 556 -6.82 19.44 9.32
C SER A 556 -5.43 19.91 9.79
N SER A 557 -4.97 21.07 9.30
CA SER A 557 -3.76 21.74 9.81
C SER A 557 -3.79 22.01 11.32
N ILE A 558 -4.99 22.17 11.92
CA ILE A 558 -5.15 22.33 13.37
C ILE A 558 -4.80 21.03 14.09
N CYS A 559 -5.20 19.87 13.54
CA CYS A 559 -4.83 18.56 14.09
C CYS A 559 -3.31 18.41 14.12
N PHE A 560 -2.68 18.60 12.96
CA PHE A 560 -1.25 18.35 12.78
C PHE A 560 -0.36 19.31 13.56
N ASN A 561 -0.68 20.62 13.55
CA ASN A 561 0.18 21.63 14.19
C ASN A 561 -0.07 21.78 15.69
N TYR A 562 -1.30 21.57 16.14
CA TYR A 562 -1.69 21.89 17.51
C TYR A 562 -1.88 20.65 18.37
N PHE A 563 -2.65 19.67 17.89
CA PHE A 563 -3.08 18.54 18.72
C PHE A 563 -2.12 17.35 18.68
N ASP A 564 -1.60 16.97 17.50
CA ASP A 564 -0.65 15.86 17.35
C ASP A 564 0.57 15.99 18.31
N PRO A 565 1.24 17.16 18.45
CA PRO A 565 2.37 17.29 19.37
C PRO A 565 1.99 17.12 20.84
N ILE A 566 0.78 17.51 21.22
CA ILE A 566 0.28 17.35 22.61
C ILE A 566 -0.09 15.88 22.83
N ALA A 567 -0.78 15.25 21.89
CA ALA A 567 -1.14 13.84 21.93
C ALA A 567 0.11 12.95 22.07
N GLN A 568 1.15 13.22 21.26
CA GLN A 568 2.44 12.53 21.32
C GLN A 568 3.09 12.66 22.71
N GLN A 569 3.11 13.87 23.29
CA GLN A 569 3.68 14.07 24.62
C GLN A 569 2.88 13.36 25.72
N VAL A 570 1.55 13.35 25.63
CA VAL A 570 0.68 12.65 26.59
C VAL A 570 0.87 11.14 26.48
N SER A 571 0.94 10.60 25.27
CA SER A 571 1.27 9.19 25.00
C SER A 571 2.63 8.80 25.60
N LEU A 572 3.69 9.58 25.35
CA LEU A 572 5.02 9.32 25.90
C LEU A 572 5.04 9.36 27.43
N GLU A 573 4.31 10.27 28.07
CA GLU A 573 4.22 10.33 29.52
C GLU A 573 3.43 9.13 30.08
N ALA A 574 2.38 8.66 29.40
CA ALA A 574 1.65 7.47 29.79
C ALA A 574 2.51 6.19 29.69
N ILE A 575 3.26 6.05 28.59
CA ILE A 575 4.21 4.95 28.37
C ILE A 575 5.30 4.97 29.44
N LYS A 576 5.84 6.15 29.76
CA LYS A 576 6.85 6.32 30.82
C LYS A 576 6.34 5.90 32.19
N GLN A 577 5.06 6.11 32.48
CA GLN A 577 4.41 5.62 33.71
C GLN A 577 4.11 4.12 33.67
N GLY A 578 4.29 3.47 32.52
CA GLY A 578 4.03 2.05 32.29
C GLY A 578 2.54 1.73 32.20
N ILE A 579 1.69 2.71 31.88
CA ILE A 579 0.24 2.52 31.83
C ILE A 579 -0.15 1.44 30.81
N PRO A 580 0.33 1.48 29.54
CA PRO A 580 -0.06 0.47 28.54
C PRO A 580 0.38 -0.95 28.88
N ASP A 581 1.47 -1.10 29.66
CA ASP A 581 2.11 -2.39 29.90
C ASP A 581 1.82 -2.98 31.29
N LYS A 582 1.27 -2.17 32.21
CA LYS A 582 1.06 -2.58 33.62
C LYS A 582 -0.37 -2.47 34.09
N ALA A 583 -1.19 -1.60 33.51
CA ALA A 583 -2.61 -1.48 33.89
C ALA A 583 -3.39 -2.61 33.19
N PRO A 584 -3.96 -3.59 33.91
CA PRO A 584 -4.59 -4.76 33.28
C PRO A 584 -5.71 -4.40 32.30
N GLU A 585 -6.52 -3.40 32.63
CA GLU A 585 -7.63 -2.88 31.82
C GLU A 585 -7.19 -2.17 30.51
N ILE A 586 -5.88 -1.92 30.36
CA ILE A 586 -5.27 -1.44 29.13
C ILE A 586 -4.47 -2.56 28.48
N ARG A 587 -3.53 -3.17 29.21
CA ARG A 587 -2.57 -4.17 28.68
C ARG A 587 -3.27 -5.31 27.96
N TRP A 588 -4.34 -5.82 28.54
CA TRP A 588 -5.07 -7.01 28.07
C TRP A 588 -6.34 -6.68 27.30
N VAL A 589 -6.65 -5.40 27.11
CA VAL A 589 -7.72 -4.94 26.23
C VAL A 589 -7.05 -4.28 25.04
N PHE A 590 -6.68 -5.08 24.04
CA PHE A 590 -5.79 -4.65 22.96
C PHE A 590 -6.36 -3.49 22.14
N SER A 591 -7.68 -3.42 21.99
CA SER A 591 -8.34 -2.26 21.37
C SER A 591 -8.19 -0.96 22.17
N HIS A 592 -8.00 -1.03 23.50
CA HIS A 592 -7.64 0.12 24.33
C HIS A 592 -6.16 0.47 24.20
N ARG A 593 -5.29 -0.54 24.28
CA ARG A 593 -3.84 -0.36 24.27
C ARG A 593 -3.33 0.30 23.00
N ASN A 594 -3.91 -0.08 21.85
CA ASN A 594 -3.58 0.47 20.53
C ASN A 594 -3.48 2.01 20.53
N TRP A 595 -4.46 2.68 21.16
CA TRP A 595 -4.55 4.14 21.17
C TRP A 595 -3.38 4.82 21.85
N PHE A 596 -2.66 4.16 22.76
CA PHE A 596 -1.47 4.73 23.38
C PHE A 596 -0.31 4.87 22.41
N TYR A 597 -0.29 4.11 21.31
CA TYR A 597 0.82 4.09 20.36
C TYR A 597 0.52 4.89 19.08
N MET A 598 -0.76 5.04 18.72
CA MET A 598 -1.20 5.81 17.55
C MET A 598 -0.63 7.25 17.47
N PRO A 599 -0.53 8.04 18.56
CA PRO A 599 0.07 9.38 18.48
C PRO A 599 1.56 9.37 18.10
N LEU A 600 2.27 8.26 18.38
CA LEU A 600 3.65 8.09 17.96
C LEU A 600 3.73 7.78 16.46
N MET A 601 2.86 6.89 15.98
CA MET A 601 2.68 6.56 14.56
C MET A 601 2.30 7.81 13.74
N HIS A 602 1.49 8.71 14.28
CA HIS A 602 1.10 9.95 13.59
C HIS A 602 2.17 11.05 13.60
N SER A 603 3.30 10.85 14.27
CA SER A 603 4.37 11.85 14.34
C SER A 603 5.17 11.91 13.04
N GLU A 604 5.76 13.05 12.71
CA GLU A 604 6.81 13.16 11.69
C GLU A 604 8.23 13.02 12.29
N ASP A 605 8.32 12.57 13.55
CA ASP A 605 9.59 12.26 14.24
C ASP A 605 9.91 10.77 14.16
N ILE A 606 11.03 10.44 13.52
CA ILE A 606 11.50 9.06 13.39
C ILE A 606 11.70 8.34 14.72
N SER A 607 12.09 9.06 15.77
CA SER A 607 12.30 8.49 17.10
C SER A 607 10.98 8.09 17.78
N ALA A 608 9.86 8.68 17.35
CA ALA A 608 8.52 8.31 17.79
C ALA A 608 8.12 6.97 17.16
N HIS A 609 8.36 6.82 15.86
CA HIS A 609 8.13 5.58 15.13
C HIS A 609 8.90 4.39 15.71
N GLU A 610 10.20 4.56 15.99
CA GLU A 610 11.01 3.49 16.60
C GLU A 610 10.42 3.01 17.94
N LYS A 611 9.85 3.93 18.74
CA LYS A 611 9.14 3.58 19.98
C LYS A 611 7.81 2.91 19.70
N ALA A 612 7.06 3.37 18.69
CA ALA A 612 5.78 2.78 18.31
C ALA A 612 5.97 1.33 17.81
N VAL A 613 6.96 1.08 16.95
CA VAL A 613 7.36 -0.27 16.50
C VAL A 613 7.62 -1.18 17.69
N ALA A 614 8.45 -0.74 18.64
CA ALA A 614 8.78 -1.53 19.83
C ALA A 614 7.53 -1.81 20.70
N ALA A 615 6.63 -0.84 20.81
CA ALA A 615 5.41 -0.96 21.60
C ALA A 615 4.37 -1.89 20.96
N PHE A 616 4.19 -1.81 19.63
CA PHE A 616 3.34 -2.72 18.87
C PHE A 616 3.88 -4.15 18.86
N GLU A 617 5.20 -4.32 18.73
CA GLU A 617 5.86 -5.62 18.85
C GLU A 617 5.62 -6.23 20.24
N GLN A 618 5.76 -5.44 21.31
CA GLN A 618 5.49 -5.92 22.66
C GLN A 618 4.02 -6.30 22.88
N MET A 619 3.09 -5.54 22.29
CA MET A 619 1.66 -5.87 22.31
C MET A 619 1.37 -7.16 21.55
N ASN A 620 1.98 -7.36 20.38
CA ASN A 620 1.85 -8.59 19.60
C ASN A 620 2.38 -9.79 20.41
N GLN A 621 3.52 -9.66 21.06
CA GLN A 621 4.06 -10.71 21.94
C GLN A 621 3.14 -11.03 23.12
N ASP A 622 2.50 -10.02 23.71
CA ASP A 622 1.49 -10.25 24.75
C ASP A 622 0.29 -11.03 24.20
N ILE A 623 -0.22 -10.72 23.00
CA ILE A 623 -1.29 -11.50 22.32
C ILE A 623 -0.85 -12.95 22.11
N LEU A 624 0.33 -13.17 21.53
CA LEU A 624 0.87 -14.50 21.24
C LEU A 624 1.07 -15.31 22.53
N SER A 625 1.40 -14.67 23.66
CA SER A 625 1.54 -15.35 24.95
C SER A 625 0.21 -15.93 25.49
N LEU A 626 -0.93 -15.51 24.94
CA LEU A 626 -2.25 -15.95 25.35
C LEU A 626 -2.78 -17.15 24.54
N THR A 627 -2.13 -17.54 23.45
CA THR A 627 -2.62 -18.61 22.55
C THR A 627 -2.61 -20.00 23.19
N GLU A 628 -1.80 -20.21 24.22
CA GLU A 628 -1.66 -21.49 24.93
C GLU A 628 -1.75 -21.31 26.46
N GLY A 629 -1.83 -22.41 27.21
CA GLY A 629 -1.82 -22.40 28.68
C GLY A 629 -3.18 -22.10 29.34
N THR A 630 -3.22 -22.08 30.67
CA THR A 630 -4.43 -21.82 31.46
C THR A 630 -4.17 -20.83 32.60
N GLY A 631 -5.21 -20.10 33.02
CA GLY A 631 -5.13 -19.11 34.09
C GLY A 631 -4.74 -17.70 33.62
N GLY A 632 -4.36 -16.85 34.56
CA GLY A 632 -3.95 -15.46 34.35
C GLY A 632 -3.68 -14.79 35.70
N ALA A 633 -2.79 -13.80 35.73
CA ALA A 633 -2.43 -13.09 36.96
C ALA A 633 -3.60 -12.26 37.52
N ASP A 634 -4.51 -11.83 36.66
CA ASP A 634 -5.70 -11.06 37.00
C ASP A 634 -6.91 -11.45 36.11
N GLU A 635 -8.05 -10.78 36.34
CA GLU A 635 -9.29 -11.06 35.60
C GLU A 635 -9.21 -10.66 34.13
N TYR A 636 -8.52 -9.56 33.80
CA TYR A 636 -8.40 -9.10 32.42
C TYR A 636 -7.53 -10.04 31.60
N GLU A 637 -6.41 -10.50 32.15
CA GLU A 637 -5.57 -11.50 31.47
C GLU A 637 -6.35 -12.79 31.19
N ARG A 638 -7.13 -13.26 32.16
CA ARG A 638 -7.92 -14.48 32.00
C ARG A 638 -8.98 -14.34 30.91
N LYS A 639 -9.70 -13.22 30.88
CA LYS A 639 -10.69 -12.91 29.84
C LYS A 639 -10.03 -12.75 28.47
N ALA A 640 -8.89 -12.07 28.41
CA ALA A 640 -8.13 -11.93 27.17
C ALA A 640 -7.66 -13.29 26.66
N ARG A 641 -7.22 -14.19 27.55
CA ARG A 641 -6.87 -15.57 27.20
C ARG A 641 -8.07 -16.33 26.64
N GLU A 642 -9.23 -16.22 27.26
CA GLU A 642 -10.47 -16.84 26.76
C GLU A 642 -10.80 -16.36 25.34
N VAL A 643 -10.69 -15.05 25.08
CA VAL A 643 -10.92 -14.47 23.74
C VAL A 643 -9.87 -14.94 22.73
N VAL A 644 -8.59 -14.85 23.07
CA VAL A 644 -7.49 -15.27 22.17
C VAL A 644 -7.57 -16.76 21.86
N GLN A 645 -7.90 -17.60 22.83
CA GLN A 645 -8.00 -19.05 22.62
C GLN A 645 -9.26 -19.47 21.87
N ALA A 646 -10.32 -18.65 21.90
CA ALA A 646 -11.52 -18.88 21.11
C ALA A 646 -11.25 -18.73 19.60
N ASP A 647 -10.37 -17.80 19.21
CA ASP A 647 -9.91 -17.61 17.83
C ASP A 647 -8.44 -17.15 17.77
N PRO A 648 -7.48 -18.09 17.87
CA PRO A 648 -6.06 -17.76 17.91
C PRO A 648 -5.55 -17.12 16.61
N GLU A 649 -6.11 -17.48 15.47
CA GLU A 649 -5.67 -16.96 14.17
C GLU A 649 -6.15 -15.53 13.97
N ALA A 650 -7.40 -15.21 14.31
CA ALA A 650 -7.86 -13.81 14.29
C ALA A 650 -7.08 -12.93 15.28
N ALA A 651 -6.73 -13.46 16.45
CA ALA A 651 -5.93 -12.74 17.43
C ALA A 651 -4.52 -12.43 16.93
N LYS A 652 -3.84 -13.41 16.32
CA LYS A 652 -2.53 -13.23 15.66
C LYS A 652 -2.61 -12.18 14.57
N ALA A 653 -3.62 -12.27 13.68
CA ALA A 653 -3.81 -11.32 12.59
C ALA A 653 -3.95 -9.88 13.10
N VAL A 654 -4.68 -9.65 14.19
CA VAL A 654 -4.81 -8.31 14.80
C VAL A 654 -3.48 -7.80 15.36
N GLY A 655 -2.69 -8.67 16.00
CA GLY A 655 -1.36 -8.32 16.51
C GLY A 655 -0.38 -7.94 15.40
N GLU A 656 -0.40 -8.67 14.28
CA GLU A 656 0.42 -8.41 13.10
C GLU A 656 -0.03 -7.15 12.35
N THR A 657 -1.34 -6.94 12.20
CA THR A 657 -1.90 -5.81 11.45
C THR A 657 -1.41 -4.46 11.97
N ASN A 658 -1.43 -4.23 13.28
CA ASN A 658 -1.01 -2.94 13.86
C ASN A 658 0.48 -2.67 13.65
N LYS A 659 1.33 -3.70 13.76
CA LYS A 659 2.76 -3.62 13.48
C LYS A 659 3.01 -3.28 12.01
N VAL A 660 2.32 -3.97 11.11
CA VAL A 660 2.42 -3.75 9.67
C VAL A 660 2.01 -2.33 9.29
N PHE A 661 0.96 -1.78 9.90
CA PHE A 661 0.58 -0.38 9.69
C PHE A 661 1.68 0.58 10.14
N GLU A 662 2.30 0.36 11.29
CA GLU A 662 3.42 1.20 11.75
C GLU A 662 4.62 1.12 10.78
N GLU A 663 4.92 -0.07 10.25
CA GLU A 663 5.99 -0.26 9.25
C GLU A 663 5.74 0.55 7.97
N LYS A 664 4.49 0.69 7.53
CA LYS A 664 4.16 1.60 6.42
C LYS A 664 4.41 3.06 6.76
N HIS A 665 3.96 3.50 7.93
CA HIS A 665 4.07 4.89 8.36
C HIS A 665 5.54 5.31 8.46
N ILE A 666 6.38 4.49 9.11
CA ILE A 666 7.81 4.79 9.29
C ILE A 666 8.54 4.84 7.94
N VAL A 667 8.16 4.05 6.93
CA VAL A 667 8.78 4.09 5.59
C VAL A 667 8.56 5.44 4.91
N ILE A 668 7.37 6.03 5.02
CA ILE A 668 7.07 7.36 4.47
C ILE A 668 7.95 8.42 5.15
N VAL A 669 8.00 8.41 6.48
CA VAL A 669 8.79 9.38 7.24
C VAL A 669 10.29 9.18 7.02
N LYS A 670 10.78 7.95 6.87
CA LYS A 670 12.17 7.69 6.45
C LYS A 670 12.49 8.22 5.06
N ARG A 671 11.54 8.10 4.12
CA ARG A 671 11.72 8.50 2.72
C ARG A 671 11.68 10.02 2.54
N PHE A 672 10.74 10.70 3.18
CA PHE A 672 10.46 12.12 2.94
C PHE A 672 10.78 13.04 4.12
N GLY A 673 11.04 12.47 5.30
CA GLY A 673 11.22 13.22 6.56
C GLY A 673 9.93 13.79 7.14
N ARG A 674 8.78 13.54 6.49
CA ARG A 674 7.45 14.07 6.83
C ARG A 674 6.37 13.28 6.07
N TYR A 675 5.10 13.55 6.37
CA TYR A 675 3.96 13.01 5.63
C TYR A 675 3.58 13.89 4.43
N PRO A 676 3.74 13.40 3.19
CA PRO A 676 3.46 14.20 1.99
C PRO A 676 2.01 14.68 1.91
N HIS A 677 1.05 13.81 2.27
CA HIS A 677 -0.39 14.12 2.18
C HIS A 677 -0.81 15.29 3.09
N ARG A 678 -0.02 15.63 4.12
CA ARG A 678 -0.28 16.78 5.01
C ARG A 678 0.15 18.11 4.40
N ASN A 679 0.93 18.12 3.32
CA ASN A 679 1.56 19.32 2.77
C ASN A 679 0.55 20.40 2.41
N LYS A 680 -0.55 20.03 1.74
CA LYS A 680 -1.62 20.98 1.35
C LYS A 680 -2.23 21.67 2.57
N ALA A 681 -2.65 20.89 3.57
CA ALA A 681 -3.24 21.44 4.80
C ALA A 681 -2.24 22.33 5.55
N LEU A 682 -0.97 21.92 5.61
CA LEU A 682 0.08 22.63 6.32
C LEU A 682 0.68 23.81 5.53
N GLY A 683 0.22 24.06 4.30
CA GLY A 683 0.77 25.10 3.43
C GLY A 683 2.24 24.87 3.05
N ARG A 684 2.69 23.61 3.06
CA ARG A 684 4.05 23.22 2.69
C ARG A 684 4.12 22.99 1.18
N GLU A 685 5.17 23.48 0.55
CA GLU A 685 5.47 23.13 -0.84
C GLU A 685 5.89 21.66 -0.90
N ALA A 686 5.20 20.88 -1.73
CA ALA A 686 5.53 19.48 -1.98
C ALA A 686 6.72 19.40 -2.94
N THR A 687 7.70 18.57 -2.61
CA THR A 687 8.80 18.24 -3.52
C THR A 687 8.28 17.40 -4.69
N PRO A 688 8.97 17.36 -5.85
CA PRO A 688 8.56 16.52 -6.97
C PRO A 688 8.35 15.05 -6.59
N ALA A 689 9.22 14.49 -5.73
CA ALA A 689 9.10 13.11 -5.25
C ALA A 689 7.90 12.88 -4.30
N GLU A 690 7.49 13.91 -3.57
CA GLU A 690 6.29 13.86 -2.72
C GLU A 690 5.01 14.00 -3.55
N VAL A 691 5.02 14.84 -4.59
CA VAL A 691 3.92 14.95 -5.55
C VAL A 691 3.75 13.64 -6.30
N GLU A 692 4.83 13.11 -6.85
CA GLU A 692 4.87 11.80 -7.52
C GLU A 692 4.33 10.70 -6.60
N PHE A 693 4.79 10.63 -5.34
CA PHE A 693 4.28 9.67 -4.37
C PHE A 693 2.77 9.78 -4.13
N LEU A 694 2.19 10.98 -4.08
CA LEU A 694 0.74 11.14 -3.85
C LEU A 694 -0.08 10.91 -5.12
N GLU A 695 0.41 11.36 -6.28
CA GLU A 695 -0.24 11.15 -7.58
C GLU A 695 -0.14 9.67 -8.00
N SER A 696 0.87 8.98 -7.51
CA SER A 696 0.98 7.53 -7.54
C SER A 696 0.21 6.88 -6.39
N GLY A 697 -0.81 7.51 -5.82
CA GLY A 697 -1.65 6.93 -4.75
C GLY A 697 -0.89 6.38 -3.52
N GLY A 698 0.34 6.78 -3.29
CA GLY A 698 1.13 6.35 -2.14
C GLY A 698 0.36 6.53 -0.84
N ASP A 699 0.54 5.58 0.08
CA ASP A 699 -0.26 5.47 1.30
C ASP A 699 -0.48 6.83 1.99
N THR A 700 -1.74 7.19 2.18
CA THR A 700 -2.16 8.38 2.94
C THR A 700 -2.89 7.96 4.20
N PHE A 701 -2.56 8.60 5.33
CA PHE A 701 -3.08 8.22 6.65
C PHE A 701 -3.69 9.42 7.37
N GLY A 702 -4.88 9.25 7.94
CA GLY A 702 -5.52 10.28 8.77
C GLY A 702 -6.07 11.50 8.00
N SER A 703 -6.43 11.31 6.72
CA SER A 703 -7.19 12.28 5.90
C SER A 703 -8.69 12.28 6.21
#